data_AF-A0A7L9U5T5-F1
#
_entry.id   AF-A0A7L9U5T5-F1
#
_cell.length_a   1.000
_cell.length_b   1.000
_cell.length_c   1.000
_cell.angle_alpha   90.00
_cell.angle_beta   90.00
_cell.angle_gamma   90.00
#
_symmetry.space_group_name_H-M   'P 1'
#
loop_
_entity.id
_entity.type
_entity.pdbx_description
1 polymer ?
#
loop_
_entity_poly.entity_id
_entity_poly.type
_entity_poly.pdbx_seq_one_letter_code
_entity_poly.pdbx_strand_id
1 'polypeptide(L)'
;MAIAVIDPGHGGTSEVGGSDANHAEGPMGLLEKDLTLDLARRVCKALNGSDVEARLTRDADRNLGLKARADIARQARADAFVSIHFNGFDHSAQGTETWHHRSASSDSKALATLVQTAVCKATGLKDRGVKSSGFGVLRPEQHAATTAACLVEVSFMDVAAEEARLETDAYKDKIAAALAGAVKGWLVADGRMARPELLAATATPRTRPEAEPQDGYDVIQLDDAQTSERAPQGEVARMDPAGAPRPAGETYGGDLSLSIGFLANPRERAINSAAGVEDLGAMLRGWRKERLCPPDSDGIRPEIIIGRDESLEAAFLERLARQRQAVGIVRTEGVDFLGRRGRWSGTGFLVAPNILLTNHHVLNSPEVAEAAEVAFDYELSAQALASGRKTEPAPGRRYRLRPDRLFVTSPIKDGLDYSFVGIEDVQLADGALIRMERVAFAIQPEERAFIIHHPSGRPKRVSLDDTDIVTARPDGAVLHYTSDTEPGSSGAPVFDRSGRLIALHHASQPNRDGIQDSDGLRPEYVNEGIKLAAIALDLEARRGREANAMIDVILGEVYGSDTLSGFFGAAGRQVDAAQPGAERVVDLYNATTQDIDIGFWNIEWFANRYDEKVDEIATMIVDLGLDLWALVETSPPATAALAETIERKFGLPMRYLHSEPDSPESKQTTAVLWNPGTVDGEQLAWPAGIDALFRLRSGDFEAESQVAPKPGKIFDRYPALFRFRARSDAGDGVDFNLVPLHLKAMAEGWKRRRMASQILARAVKEMIERHDADQDWVLGGDFNAELASGDFDPLIKADFKPLSAQDEAAGAVSYLKSPHSLIDHVFLSPNMSRLYGPQDFFILAREKSQVDYLKRFSDHRPVLLRLSARSAGTAPEQWIGPDRALDERIDAALRRARGREGADA
;
A
#
# COMPACT_ATOMS: atom_id res chain seq x y z
N MET A 1 -19.36 23.63 -17.20
CA MET A 1 -18.09 24.10 -17.76
C MET A 1 -17.06 23.89 -16.68
N ALA A 2 -16.01 23.12 -16.96
CA ALA A 2 -14.95 22.86 -15.99
C ALA A 2 -13.99 24.06 -15.94
N ILE A 3 -13.38 24.32 -14.79
CA ILE A 3 -12.45 25.44 -14.59
C ILE A 3 -11.05 24.90 -14.35
N ALA A 4 -10.10 25.28 -15.19
CA ALA A 4 -8.68 24.97 -15.02
C ALA A 4 -7.91 26.26 -14.73
N VAL A 5 -7.07 26.26 -13.69
CA VAL A 5 -6.17 27.37 -13.40
C VAL A 5 -4.75 26.96 -13.73
N ILE A 6 -4.13 27.72 -14.63
CA ILE A 6 -2.76 27.53 -15.09
C ILE A 6 -1.89 28.59 -14.43
N ASP A 7 -0.92 28.15 -13.65
CA ASP A 7 -0.04 29.00 -12.87
C ASP A 7 1.34 29.09 -13.51
N PRO A 8 1.67 30.15 -14.24
CA PRO A 8 3.05 30.39 -14.66
C PRO A 8 3.91 30.77 -13.44
N GLY A 9 4.84 29.89 -13.07
CA GLY A 9 5.77 30.10 -11.95
C GLY A 9 6.55 31.41 -12.06
N HIS A 10 7.00 31.95 -10.92
CA HIS A 10 7.84 33.16 -10.86
C HIS A 10 7.18 34.43 -11.42
N GLY A 11 7.98 35.45 -11.77
CA GLY A 11 7.54 36.73 -12.32
C GLY A 11 8.08 37.94 -11.56
N GLY A 12 8.03 39.12 -12.17
CA GLY A 12 8.51 40.37 -11.60
C GLY A 12 10.02 40.41 -11.39
N THR A 13 10.46 41.23 -10.44
CA THR A 13 11.89 41.50 -10.18
C THR A 13 12.32 41.18 -8.74
N SER A 14 11.39 40.79 -7.87
CA SER A 14 11.66 40.50 -6.45
C SER A 14 10.87 39.28 -5.97
N GLU A 15 11.40 38.60 -4.97
CA GLU A 15 10.69 37.53 -4.26
C GLU A 15 9.42 38.11 -3.60
N VAL A 16 8.30 37.39 -3.70
CA VAL A 16 7.03 37.77 -3.07
C VAL A 16 6.44 36.53 -2.42
N GLY A 17 6.17 36.58 -1.11
CA GLY A 17 5.44 35.52 -0.39
C GLY A 17 5.98 34.10 -0.60
N GLY A 18 7.31 33.94 -0.60
CA GLY A 18 8.01 32.65 -0.79
C GLY A 18 8.09 32.18 -2.25
N SER A 19 7.74 33.01 -3.23
CA SER A 19 7.93 32.76 -4.66
C SER A 19 9.09 33.61 -5.17
N ASP A 20 10.15 32.98 -5.67
CA ASP A 20 11.28 33.68 -6.30
C ASP A 20 10.84 34.45 -7.56
N ALA A 21 11.52 35.55 -7.89
CA ALA A 21 11.24 36.33 -9.10
C ALA A 21 11.59 35.59 -10.40
N ASN A 22 12.63 34.77 -10.35
CA ASN A 22 13.12 33.86 -11.38
C ASN A 22 14.02 32.82 -10.69
N HIS A 23 14.00 31.55 -11.12
CA HIS A 23 14.80 30.50 -10.47
C HIS A 23 15.86 29.90 -11.42
N ALA A 24 15.56 29.68 -12.70
CA ALA A 24 16.53 29.24 -13.71
C ALA A 24 16.77 30.27 -14.84
N GLU A 25 18.01 30.28 -15.37
CA GLU A 25 18.44 31.04 -16.54
C GLU A 25 19.22 30.12 -17.48
N GLY A 26 18.87 30.15 -18.76
CA GLY A 26 19.56 29.39 -19.81
C GLY A 26 20.86 30.08 -20.26
N PRO A 27 21.83 29.33 -20.79
CA PRO A 27 23.13 29.88 -21.22
C PRO A 27 23.07 30.94 -22.33
N MET A 28 21.96 31.08 -23.06
CA MET A 28 21.71 32.12 -24.06
C MET A 28 20.87 33.30 -23.53
N GLY A 29 20.51 33.27 -22.25
CA GLY A 29 19.81 34.35 -21.55
C GLY A 29 18.29 34.17 -21.46
N LEU A 30 17.77 32.98 -21.76
CA LEU A 30 16.35 32.69 -21.57
C LEU A 30 16.04 32.63 -20.07
N LEU A 31 15.04 33.38 -19.60
CA LEU A 31 14.61 33.39 -18.21
C LEU A 31 13.40 32.48 -18.00
N GLU A 32 13.40 31.68 -16.93
CA GLU A 32 12.30 30.79 -16.60
C GLU A 32 10.96 31.52 -16.51
N LYS A 33 10.92 32.68 -15.82
CA LYS A 33 9.69 33.45 -15.62
C LYS A 33 9.01 33.89 -16.92
N ASP A 34 9.79 34.12 -17.98
CA ASP A 34 9.29 34.54 -19.29
C ASP A 34 8.76 33.32 -20.06
N LEU A 35 9.49 32.21 -19.96
CA LEU A 35 9.13 30.96 -20.59
C LEU A 35 7.87 30.33 -19.97
N THR A 36 7.74 30.34 -18.65
CA THR A 36 6.54 29.85 -17.94
C THR A 36 5.31 30.67 -18.33
N LEU A 37 5.44 32.00 -18.47
CA LEU A 37 4.35 32.88 -18.89
C LEU A 37 3.92 32.63 -20.34
N ASP A 38 4.88 32.51 -21.26
CA ASP A 38 4.60 32.19 -22.67
C ASP A 38 3.89 30.83 -22.79
N LEU A 39 4.44 29.79 -22.15
CA LEU A 39 3.88 28.45 -22.20
C LEU A 39 2.47 28.40 -21.56
N ALA A 40 2.26 29.05 -20.42
CA ALA A 40 0.95 29.09 -19.77
C ALA A 40 -0.13 29.76 -20.63
N ARG A 41 0.19 30.86 -21.34
CA ARG A 41 -0.73 31.52 -22.28
C ARG A 41 -1.12 30.59 -23.43
N ARG A 42 -0.16 29.81 -23.95
CA ARG A 42 -0.43 28.81 -24.99
C ARG A 42 -1.31 27.67 -24.47
N VAL A 43 -1.07 27.19 -23.25
CA VAL A 43 -1.92 26.17 -22.60
C VAL A 43 -3.34 26.70 -22.41
N CYS A 44 -3.52 27.91 -21.88
CA CYS A 44 -4.83 28.54 -21.74
C CYS A 44 -5.54 28.66 -23.09
N LYS A 45 -4.85 29.09 -24.14
CA LYS A 45 -5.40 29.16 -25.50
C LYS A 45 -5.83 27.79 -26.03
N ALA A 46 -5.06 26.73 -25.76
CA ALA A 46 -5.39 25.37 -26.18
C ALA A 46 -6.51 24.72 -25.34
N LEU A 47 -6.72 25.19 -24.10
CA LEU A 47 -7.78 24.73 -23.22
C LEU A 47 -9.12 25.41 -23.50
N ASN A 48 -9.13 26.74 -23.66
CA ASN A 48 -10.33 27.56 -23.82
C ASN A 48 -11.19 27.11 -25.01
N GLY A 49 -12.45 26.76 -24.72
CA GLY A 49 -13.45 26.26 -25.66
C GLY A 49 -14.81 26.12 -24.97
N SER A 50 -15.79 25.46 -25.58
CA SER A 50 -17.16 25.37 -25.01
C SER A 50 -17.25 24.68 -23.64
N ASP A 51 -16.27 23.83 -23.29
CA ASP A 51 -16.40 22.90 -22.16
C ASP A 51 -15.40 23.14 -21.01
N VAL A 52 -14.31 23.89 -21.27
CA VAL A 52 -13.28 24.24 -20.28
C VAL A 52 -13.00 25.74 -20.31
N GLU A 53 -13.04 26.35 -19.13
CA GLU A 53 -12.61 27.71 -18.87
C GLU A 53 -11.21 27.68 -18.22
N ALA A 54 -10.20 28.18 -18.92
CA ALA A 54 -8.83 28.23 -18.44
C ALA A 54 -8.43 29.66 -18.04
N ARG A 55 -8.00 29.83 -16.78
CA ARG A 55 -7.57 31.11 -16.20
C ARG A 55 -6.11 31.09 -15.81
N LEU A 56 -5.44 32.24 -15.88
CA LEU A 56 -4.05 32.40 -15.44
C LEU A 56 -3.98 32.98 -14.03
N THR A 57 -2.99 32.57 -13.23
CA THR A 57 -2.67 33.27 -11.97
C THR A 57 -2.05 34.64 -12.25
N ARG A 58 -1.20 34.75 -13.27
CA ARG A 58 -0.67 36.02 -13.80
C ARG A 58 -0.63 35.99 -15.33
N ASP A 59 -0.90 37.15 -15.92
CA ASP A 59 -0.87 37.42 -17.36
C ASP A 59 0.22 38.42 -17.77
N ALA A 60 1.03 38.87 -16.83
CA ALA A 60 2.13 39.80 -17.06
C ALA A 60 3.36 39.37 -16.24
N ASP A 61 4.49 40.04 -16.47
CA ASP A 61 5.71 39.84 -15.67
C ASP A 61 5.56 40.49 -14.28
N ARG A 62 4.77 39.85 -13.42
CA ARG A 62 4.57 40.21 -12.02
C ARG A 62 4.66 38.97 -11.14
N ASN A 63 5.27 39.07 -9.97
CA ASN A 63 5.33 37.94 -9.05
C ASN A 63 4.06 37.86 -8.21
N LEU A 64 3.70 36.65 -7.79
CA LEU A 64 2.65 36.38 -6.80
C LEU A 64 3.19 35.43 -5.73
N GLY A 65 2.80 35.66 -4.48
CA GLY A 65 3.13 34.73 -3.39
C GLY A 65 2.49 33.36 -3.59
N LEU A 66 3.13 32.32 -3.06
CA LEU A 66 2.68 30.92 -3.24
C LEU A 66 1.22 30.73 -2.78
N LYS A 67 0.86 31.34 -1.65
CA LYS A 67 -0.52 31.32 -1.14
C LYS A 67 -1.49 32.09 -2.04
N ALA A 68 -1.08 33.23 -2.60
CA ALA A 68 -1.93 34.04 -3.48
C ALA A 68 -2.27 33.29 -4.78
N ARG A 69 -1.32 32.53 -5.33
CA ARG A 69 -1.53 31.65 -6.49
C ARG A 69 -2.58 30.58 -6.21
N ALA A 70 -2.48 29.90 -5.06
CA ALA A 70 -3.48 28.92 -4.63
C ALA A 70 -4.85 29.56 -4.32
N ASP A 71 -4.86 30.76 -3.74
CA ASP A 71 -6.09 31.51 -3.46
C ASP A 71 -6.85 31.86 -4.75
N ILE A 72 -6.16 32.21 -5.84
CA ILE A 72 -6.79 32.44 -7.16
C ILE A 72 -7.53 31.17 -7.63
N ALA A 73 -6.89 29.99 -7.51
CA ALA A 73 -7.50 28.72 -7.87
C ALA A 73 -8.72 28.40 -7.01
N ARG A 74 -8.60 28.62 -5.69
CA ARG A 74 -9.68 28.43 -4.72
C ARG A 74 -10.87 29.35 -4.98
N GLN A 75 -10.62 30.63 -5.27
CA GLN A 75 -11.67 31.61 -5.59
C GLN A 75 -12.38 31.31 -6.91
N ALA A 76 -11.61 30.85 -7.91
CA ALA A 76 -12.16 30.38 -9.18
C ALA A 76 -12.96 29.07 -9.05
N ARG A 77 -12.88 28.37 -7.91
CA ARG A 77 -13.39 27.00 -7.72
C ARG A 77 -12.82 26.04 -8.78
N ALA A 78 -11.52 26.15 -9.03
CA ALA A 78 -10.86 25.37 -10.05
C ALA A 78 -11.03 23.86 -9.82
N ASP A 79 -11.35 23.12 -10.87
CA ASP A 79 -11.33 21.67 -10.88
C ASP A 79 -9.87 21.16 -10.95
N ALA A 80 -9.04 21.84 -11.74
CA ALA A 80 -7.62 21.55 -11.89
C ALA A 80 -6.75 22.80 -11.69
N PHE A 81 -5.63 22.64 -11.00
CA PHE A 81 -4.57 23.63 -10.85
C PHE A 81 -3.25 23.03 -11.35
N VAL A 82 -2.61 23.67 -12.33
CA VAL A 82 -1.34 23.23 -12.91
C VAL A 82 -0.34 24.37 -12.87
N SER A 83 0.68 24.25 -12.03
CA SER A 83 1.82 25.16 -11.98
C SER A 83 2.90 24.74 -12.96
N ILE A 84 3.41 25.66 -13.78
CA ILE A 84 4.37 25.40 -14.86
C ILE A 84 5.71 26.03 -14.50
N HIS A 85 6.77 25.22 -14.52
CA HIS A 85 8.15 25.56 -14.17
C HIS A 85 9.15 24.89 -15.13
N PHE A 86 10.41 25.36 -15.07
CA PHE A 86 11.55 24.77 -15.73
C PHE A 86 12.73 24.67 -14.78
N ASN A 87 13.33 23.49 -14.68
CA ASN A 87 14.46 23.24 -13.80
C ASN A 87 15.74 23.93 -14.31
N GLY A 88 16.69 24.12 -13.39
CA GLY A 88 18.10 24.39 -13.67
C GLY A 88 18.98 23.74 -12.58
N PHE A 89 20.15 23.21 -12.96
CA PHE A 89 21.05 22.56 -12.01
C PHE A 89 22.55 22.74 -12.34
N ASP A 90 23.08 21.99 -13.31
CA ASP A 90 24.51 21.89 -13.61
C ASP A 90 24.83 21.94 -15.11
N HIS A 91 23.88 22.38 -15.93
CA HIS A 91 23.95 22.40 -17.40
C HIS A 91 24.03 21.02 -18.08
N SER A 92 23.90 19.92 -17.33
CA SER A 92 23.95 18.56 -17.87
C SER A 92 22.71 17.71 -17.52
N ALA A 93 22.06 18.01 -16.39
CA ALA A 93 20.82 17.36 -15.99
C ALA A 93 19.71 17.57 -17.03
N GLN A 94 19.00 16.50 -17.38
CA GLN A 94 17.88 16.56 -18.34
C GLN A 94 16.69 15.70 -17.88
N GLY A 95 15.52 16.03 -18.39
CA GLY A 95 14.28 15.29 -18.20
C GLY A 95 13.13 16.14 -17.68
N THR A 96 11.92 15.57 -17.74
CA THR A 96 10.69 16.17 -17.24
C THR A 96 10.34 15.54 -15.89
N GLU A 97 9.87 16.30 -14.92
CA GLU A 97 9.30 15.80 -13.66
C GLU A 97 8.03 16.56 -13.29
N THR A 98 7.06 15.87 -12.67
CA THR A 98 5.80 16.49 -12.23
C THR A 98 5.59 16.19 -10.77
N TRP A 99 5.21 17.19 -10.00
CA TRP A 99 5.10 17.16 -8.56
C TRP A 99 3.65 17.31 -8.11
N HIS A 100 3.28 16.60 -7.05
CA HIS A 100 2.09 16.87 -6.26
C HIS A 100 2.49 17.10 -4.79
N HIS A 101 1.58 17.63 -3.97
CA HIS A 101 1.86 17.79 -2.54
C HIS A 101 1.98 16.44 -1.82
N ARG A 102 2.77 16.34 -0.75
CA ARG A 102 2.89 15.10 0.05
C ARG A 102 1.57 14.61 0.63
N SER A 103 0.67 15.52 0.99
CA SER A 103 -0.70 15.23 1.46
C SER A 103 -1.78 15.38 0.37
N ALA A 104 -1.40 15.35 -0.91
CA ALA A 104 -2.34 15.56 -2.01
C ALA A 104 -3.38 14.44 -2.14
N SER A 105 -4.53 14.79 -2.72
CA SER A 105 -5.59 13.84 -3.08
C SER A 105 -5.14 12.86 -4.18
N SER A 106 -5.86 11.73 -4.32
CA SER A 106 -5.73 10.81 -5.46
C SER A 106 -5.83 11.54 -6.80
N ASP A 107 -6.68 12.55 -6.86
CA ASP A 107 -7.02 13.33 -8.05
C ASP A 107 -5.84 14.19 -8.50
N SER A 108 -5.16 14.83 -7.54
CA SER A 108 -3.92 15.59 -7.78
C SER A 108 -2.80 14.70 -8.32
N LYS A 109 -2.68 13.47 -7.79
CA LYS A 109 -1.69 12.48 -8.27
C LYS A 109 -2.05 11.95 -9.67
N ALA A 110 -3.34 11.74 -9.94
CA ALA A 110 -3.82 11.33 -11.26
C ALA A 110 -3.57 12.42 -12.32
N LEU A 111 -3.88 13.68 -12.01
CA LEU A 111 -3.57 14.83 -12.85
C LEU A 111 -2.06 14.94 -13.12
N ALA A 112 -1.23 14.85 -12.09
CA ALA A 112 0.23 14.88 -12.22
C ALA A 112 0.77 13.75 -13.13
N THR A 113 0.18 12.56 -13.06
CA THR A 113 0.57 11.40 -13.90
C THR A 113 0.23 11.61 -15.37
N LEU A 114 -0.95 12.18 -15.66
CA LEU A 114 -1.35 12.49 -17.03
C LEU A 114 -0.49 13.60 -17.62
N VAL A 115 -0.20 14.65 -16.82
CA VAL A 115 0.70 15.75 -17.20
C VAL A 115 2.11 15.21 -17.51
N GLN A 116 2.70 14.42 -16.61
CA GLN A 116 4.02 13.81 -16.79
C GLN A 116 4.09 13.02 -18.10
N THR A 117 3.12 12.11 -18.31
CA THR A 117 3.09 11.23 -19.48
C THR A 117 2.98 12.02 -20.78
N ALA A 118 2.10 13.03 -20.80
CA ALA A 118 1.87 13.85 -21.99
C ALA A 118 3.09 14.70 -22.33
N VAL A 119 3.72 15.33 -21.33
CA VAL A 119 4.89 16.19 -21.55
C VAL A 119 6.09 15.36 -21.97
N CYS A 120 6.40 14.22 -21.32
CA CYS A 120 7.49 13.33 -21.74
C CYS A 120 7.32 12.87 -23.20
N LYS A 121 6.10 12.52 -23.60
CA LYS A 121 5.79 12.13 -24.99
C LYS A 121 5.99 13.30 -25.97
N ALA A 122 5.64 14.52 -25.57
CA ALA A 122 5.78 15.71 -26.40
C ALA A 122 7.23 16.16 -26.53
N THR A 123 7.99 16.16 -25.44
CA THR A 123 9.37 16.63 -25.38
C THR A 123 10.36 15.57 -25.87
N GLY A 124 10.04 14.28 -25.71
CA GLY A 124 10.97 13.17 -25.93
C GLY A 124 12.11 13.13 -24.90
N LEU A 125 12.00 13.89 -23.82
CA LEU A 125 12.98 13.96 -22.76
C LEU A 125 12.86 12.76 -21.81
N LYS A 126 13.93 12.53 -21.03
CA LYS A 126 13.96 11.50 -19.99
C LYS A 126 12.79 11.70 -19.02
N ASP A 127 11.99 10.67 -18.82
CA ASP A 127 10.95 10.66 -17.80
C ASP A 127 11.60 10.53 -16.41
N ARG A 128 11.53 11.60 -15.60
CA ARG A 128 12.03 11.62 -14.21
C ARG A 128 10.93 11.35 -13.19
N GLY A 129 9.74 10.99 -13.68
CA GLY A 129 8.61 10.51 -12.91
C GLY A 129 7.76 11.60 -12.26
N VAL A 130 6.66 11.14 -11.69
CA VAL A 130 5.81 11.91 -10.78
C VAL A 130 6.39 11.81 -9.37
N LYS A 131 6.60 12.95 -8.70
CA LYS A 131 7.22 13.07 -7.39
C LYS A 131 6.29 13.79 -6.41
N SER A 132 6.62 13.74 -5.12
CA SER A 132 5.89 14.49 -4.10
C SER A 132 6.82 15.34 -3.23
N SER A 133 6.41 16.58 -2.97
CA SER A 133 7.13 17.52 -2.11
C SER A 133 6.17 18.45 -1.36
N GLY A 134 6.68 19.22 -0.42
CA GLY A 134 5.90 20.18 0.38
C GLY A 134 5.81 21.55 -0.25
N PHE A 135 5.74 21.63 -1.59
CA PHE A 135 5.71 22.91 -2.30
C PHE A 135 4.51 23.74 -1.85
N GLY A 136 4.78 24.98 -1.42
CA GLY A 136 3.77 25.84 -0.81
C GLY A 136 2.55 26.04 -1.69
N VAL A 137 2.76 26.21 -3.00
CA VAL A 137 1.68 26.42 -3.99
C VAL A 137 0.77 25.20 -4.16
N LEU A 138 1.18 24.00 -3.73
CA LEU A 138 0.41 22.76 -3.86
C LEU A 138 -0.27 22.33 -2.56
N ARG A 139 -0.11 23.06 -1.46
CA ARG A 139 -0.67 22.71 -0.14
C ARG A 139 -2.18 22.52 -0.22
N PRO A 140 -2.73 21.33 0.07
CA PRO A 140 -4.17 21.06 -0.07
C PRO A 140 -5.03 22.01 0.76
N GLU A 141 -4.56 22.44 1.93
CA GLU A 141 -5.25 23.40 2.79
C GLU A 141 -5.39 24.81 2.19
N GLN A 142 -4.64 25.12 1.12
CA GLN A 142 -4.71 26.41 0.41
C GLN A 142 -5.64 26.37 -0.81
N HIS A 143 -5.99 25.17 -1.29
CA HIS A 143 -6.90 24.94 -2.42
C HIS A 143 -8.32 24.59 -1.92
N ALA A 144 -9.29 24.51 -2.84
CA ALA A 144 -10.57 23.90 -2.49
C ALA A 144 -10.39 22.36 -2.39
N ALA A 145 -11.16 21.71 -1.51
CA ALA A 145 -11.06 20.27 -1.28
C ALA A 145 -11.27 19.42 -2.56
N THR A 146 -11.96 19.97 -3.56
CA THR A 146 -12.27 19.34 -4.85
C THR A 146 -11.28 19.66 -5.97
N THR A 147 -10.25 20.49 -5.71
CA THR A 147 -9.26 20.91 -6.72
C THR A 147 -8.12 19.90 -6.78
N ALA A 148 -7.85 19.36 -7.97
CA ALA A 148 -6.64 18.59 -8.22
C ALA A 148 -5.47 19.54 -8.55
N ALA A 149 -4.34 19.43 -7.82
CA ALA A 149 -3.22 20.36 -7.97
C ALA A 149 -1.89 19.63 -8.27
N CYS A 150 -1.17 20.09 -9.29
CA CYS A 150 0.18 19.62 -9.60
C CYS A 150 1.11 20.76 -10.09
N LEU A 151 2.41 20.52 -10.07
CA LEU A 151 3.45 21.40 -10.62
C LEU A 151 4.29 20.60 -11.60
N VAL A 152 4.53 21.09 -12.81
CA VAL A 152 5.36 20.43 -13.80
C VAL A 152 6.65 21.20 -14.03
N GLU A 153 7.77 20.50 -13.89
CA GLU A 153 9.08 20.91 -14.38
C GLU A 153 9.25 20.33 -15.79
N VAL A 154 8.97 21.16 -16.80
CA VAL A 154 8.85 20.70 -18.18
C VAL A 154 10.17 20.14 -18.70
N SER A 155 11.28 20.81 -18.41
CA SER A 155 12.63 20.41 -18.77
C SER A 155 13.67 21.17 -17.93
N PHE A 156 14.95 20.83 -18.10
CA PHE A 156 16.08 21.59 -17.57
C PHE A 156 16.51 22.62 -18.61
N MET A 157 16.22 23.90 -18.36
CA MET A 157 16.43 24.97 -19.34
C MET A 157 17.87 25.50 -19.37
N ASP A 158 18.67 25.15 -18.36
CA ASP A 158 20.09 25.48 -18.27
C ASP A 158 20.97 24.61 -19.18
N VAL A 159 20.39 23.62 -19.89
CA VAL A 159 21.06 22.84 -20.92
C VAL A 159 20.92 23.52 -22.28
N ALA A 160 22.04 23.94 -22.87
CA ALA A 160 22.06 24.74 -24.10
C ALA A 160 21.26 24.15 -25.28
N ALA A 161 21.31 22.82 -25.45
CA ALA A 161 20.55 22.14 -26.50
C ALA A 161 19.03 22.17 -26.24
N GLU A 162 18.61 22.18 -24.98
CA GLU A 162 17.20 22.29 -24.63
C GLU A 162 16.71 23.74 -24.70
N GLU A 163 17.51 24.70 -24.24
CA GLU A 163 17.23 26.14 -24.39
C GLU A 163 16.97 26.49 -25.86
N ALA A 164 17.83 26.03 -26.79
CA ALA A 164 17.65 26.24 -28.22
C ALA A 164 16.33 25.65 -28.76
N ARG A 165 15.81 24.57 -28.18
CA ARG A 165 14.50 24.02 -28.55
C ARG A 165 13.37 24.86 -27.99
N LEU A 166 13.50 25.34 -26.75
CA LEU A 166 12.51 26.17 -26.03
C LEU A 166 12.33 27.56 -26.66
N GLU A 167 13.32 28.06 -27.39
CA GLU A 167 13.17 29.28 -28.19
C GLU A 167 12.19 29.10 -29.37
N THR A 168 11.97 27.86 -29.84
CA THR A 168 11.12 27.61 -31.01
C THR A 168 9.63 27.55 -30.64
N ASP A 169 8.81 28.32 -31.36
CA ASP A 169 7.35 28.34 -31.15
C ASP A 169 6.71 26.97 -31.36
N ALA A 170 7.17 26.22 -32.37
CA ALA A 170 6.63 24.88 -32.65
C ALA A 170 6.84 23.90 -31.49
N TYR A 171 7.96 24.01 -30.77
CA TYR A 171 8.22 23.15 -29.61
C TYR A 171 7.37 23.57 -28.40
N LYS A 172 7.25 24.87 -28.14
CA LYS A 172 6.36 25.41 -27.10
C LYS A 172 4.89 25.08 -27.35
N ASP A 173 4.42 25.19 -28.59
CA ASP A 173 3.05 24.82 -28.98
C ASP A 173 2.80 23.31 -28.81
N LYS A 174 3.79 22.47 -29.12
CA LYS A 174 3.72 21.03 -28.90
C LYS A 174 3.58 20.68 -27.42
N ILE A 175 4.35 21.33 -26.55
CA ILE A 175 4.26 21.15 -25.10
C ILE A 175 2.92 21.67 -24.58
N ALA A 176 2.47 22.84 -25.05
CA ALA A 176 1.20 23.43 -24.65
C ALA A 176 0.01 22.54 -25.01
N ALA A 177 -0.01 21.96 -26.21
CA ALA A 177 -1.04 21.02 -26.65
C ALA A 177 -1.06 19.75 -25.79
N ALA A 178 0.12 19.26 -25.36
CA ALA A 178 0.23 18.09 -24.51
C ALA A 178 -0.31 18.36 -23.09
N LEU A 179 0.06 19.50 -22.49
CA LEU A 179 -0.46 19.94 -21.20
C LEU A 179 -1.98 20.13 -21.24
N ALA A 180 -2.49 20.81 -22.26
CA ALA A 180 -3.92 21.01 -22.45
C ALA A 180 -4.68 19.68 -22.65
N GLY A 181 -4.11 18.75 -23.41
CA GLY A 181 -4.67 17.42 -23.62
C GLY A 181 -4.70 16.59 -22.34
N ALA A 182 -3.66 16.66 -21.50
CA ALA A 182 -3.61 15.98 -20.20
C ALA A 182 -4.68 16.50 -19.24
N VAL A 183 -4.83 17.83 -19.15
CA VAL A 183 -5.85 18.46 -18.29
C VAL A 183 -7.26 18.10 -18.77
N LYS A 184 -7.54 18.18 -20.07
CA LYS A 184 -8.83 17.76 -20.65
C LYS A 184 -9.12 16.27 -20.42
N GLY A 185 -8.12 15.42 -20.63
CA GLY A 185 -8.23 13.98 -20.39
C GLY A 185 -8.54 13.65 -18.93
N TRP A 186 -7.92 14.37 -17.99
CA TRP A 186 -8.21 14.25 -16.57
C TRP A 186 -9.66 14.68 -16.25
N LEU A 187 -10.11 15.83 -16.75
CA LEU A 187 -11.47 16.35 -16.53
C LEU A 187 -12.56 15.41 -17.09
N VAL A 188 -12.30 14.70 -18.18
CA VAL A 188 -13.22 13.68 -18.74
C VAL A 188 -13.20 12.39 -17.91
N ALA A 189 -12.02 11.94 -17.48
CA ALA A 189 -11.89 10.72 -16.68
C ALA A 189 -12.53 10.87 -15.29
N ASP A 190 -12.47 12.07 -14.72
CA ASP A 190 -13.09 12.43 -13.43
C ASP A 190 -14.62 12.63 -13.53
N GLY A 191 -15.20 12.51 -14.73
CA GLY A 191 -16.65 12.69 -14.96
C GLY A 191 -17.13 14.14 -14.91
N ARG A 192 -16.22 15.13 -14.82
CA ARG A 192 -16.54 16.57 -14.86
C ARG A 192 -16.76 17.11 -16.27
N MET A 193 -16.41 16.32 -17.30
CA MET A 193 -16.74 16.53 -18.70
C MET A 193 -17.39 15.29 -19.32
N ALA A 194 -18.39 15.49 -20.18
CA ALA A 194 -19.02 14.40 -20.93
C ALA A 194 -18.06 13.81 -21.98
N ARG A 195 -18.13 12.49 -22.20
CA ARG A 195 -17.30 11.81 -23.21
C ARG A 195 -17.71 12.25 -24.63
N PRO A 196 -16.76 12.60 -25.54
CA PRO A 196 -17.08 13.04 -26.90
C PRO A 196 -17.90 12.03 -27.71
N GLU A 197 -17.72 10.74 -27.44
CA GLU A 197 -18.42 9.63 -28.11
C GLU A 197 -19.93 9.60 -27.81
N LEU A 198 -20.40 10.20 -26.71
CA LEU A 198 -21.83 10.30 -26.36
C LEU A 198 -22.55 11.47 -27.06
N LEU A 199 -21.83 12.50 -27.51
CA LEU A 199 -22.41 13.70 -28.14
C LEU A 199 -22.66 13.54 -29.64
N ALA A 200 -21.93 12.64 -30.31
CA ALA A 200 -22.08 12.39 -31.75
C ALA A 200 -23.38 11.66 -32.12
N ALA A 201 -24.07 11.04 -31.16
CA ALA A 201 -25.28 10.25 -31.42
C ALA A 201 -26.59 11.08 -31.38
N THR A 202 -26.56 12.36 -31.01
CA THR A 202 -27.82 13.11 -30.71
C THR A 202 -27.98 14.47 -31.40
N ALA A 203 -27.07 14.95 -32.24
CA ALA A 203 -27.20 16.28 -32.85
C ALA A 203 -27.63 16.25 -34.33
N THR A 204 -28.87 16.65 -34.61
CA THR A 204 -29.28 17.13 -35.95
C THR A 204 -28.77 18.56 -36.15
N PRO A 205 -28.32 18.95 -37.37
CA PRO A 205 -27.62 20.21 -37.56
C PRO A 205 -28.58 21.40 -37.57
N ARG A 206 -28.39 22.35 -36.64
CA ARG A 206 -28.91 23.71 -36.76
C ARG A 206 -27.73 24.67 -36.99
N THR A 207 -27.79 25.40 -38.10
CA THR A 207 -26.83 26.43 -38.49
C THR A 207 -27.16 27.78 -37.87
N ARG A 208 -26.22 28.42 -37.16
CA ARG A 208 -25.95 29.89 -37.09
C ARG A 208 -25.01 30.26 -35.92
N PRO A 209 -24.45 31.49 -35.89
CA PRO A 209 -23.54 32.12 -36.84
C PRO A 209 -22.14 32.32 -36.21
N GLU A 210 -21.14 32.61 -37.03
CA GLU A 210 -19.76 32.92 -36.60
C GLU A 210 -19.71 34.13 -35.65
N ALA A 211 -18.99 33.97 -34.54
CA ALA A 211 -18.62 35.06 -33.63
C ALA A 211 -17.10 35.27 -33.71
N GLU A 212 -16.69 36.54 -33.88
CA GLU A 212 -15.30 36.99 -34.00
C GLU A 212 -14.46 36.74 -32.73
N PRO A 213 -13.12 36.61 -32.85
CA PRO A 213 -12.26 36.28 -31.72
C PRO A 213 -12.01 37.52 -30.83
N GLN A 214 -12.32 37.41 -29.53
CA GLN A 214 -11.86 38.35 -28.52
C GLN A 214 -10.46 37.95 -28.03
N ASP A 215 -9.46 38.78 -28.35
CA ASP A 215 -8.12 38.69 -27.77
C ASP A 215 -8.14 39.26 -26.34
N GLY A 216 -8.20 38.37 -25.35
CA GLY A 216 -8.08 38.71 -23.92
C GLY A 216 -8.23 37.46 -23.06
N TYR A 217 -7.28 37.21 -22.14
CA TYR A 217 -7.35 36.12 -21.18
C TYR A 217 -7.98 36.65 -19.88
N ASP A 218 -8.95 35.93 -19.31
CA ASP A 218 -9.57 36.31 -18.03
C ASP A 218 -8.58 36.12 -16.87
N VAL A 219 -8.28 37.23 -16.19
CA VAL A 219 -7.34 37.32 -15.07
C VAL A 219 -8.06 37.82 -13.84
N ILE A 220 -7.94 37.09 -12.73
CA ILE A 220 -8.55 37.49 -11.45
C ILE A 220 -7.67 38.57 -10.82
N GLN A 221 -8.16 39.81 -10.72
CA GLN A 221 -7.49 40.86 -9.96
C GLN A 221 -7.81 40.71 -8.46
N LEU A 222 -6.77 40.76 -7.62
CA LEU A 222 -6.88 40.88 -6.17
C LEU A 222 -6.66 42.36 -5.82
N ASP A 223 -7.57 42.98 -5.07
CA ASP A 223 -7.41 44.34 -4.56
C ASP A 223 -6.28 44.38 -3.50
N ASP A 224 -5.25 45.19 -3.74
CA ASP A 224 -4.06 45.34 -2.89
C ASP A 224 -4.39 46.03 -1.55
N ALA A 225 -4.26 45.30 -0.44
CA ALA A 225 -4.24 45.88 0.91
C ALA A 225 -2.80 46.24 1.30
N GLN A 226 -2.57 47.56 1.47
CA GLN A 226 -1.30 48.17 1.85
C GLN A 226 -0.75 47.66 3.20
N THR A 227 0.54 47.31 3.19
CA THR A 227 1.38 47.09 4.38
C THR A 227 1.80 48.43 5.00
N SER A 228 1.61 48.60 6.32
CA SER A 228 2.43 49.54 7.10
C SER A 228 2.80 48.94 8.46
N GLU A 229 4.09 48.71 8.67
CA GLU A 229 4.70 48.43 9.96
C GLU A 229 4.70 49.69 10.85
N ARG A 230 4.41 49.53 12.15
CA ARG A 230 5.15 50.20 13.25
C ARG A 230 4.70 49.71 14.63
N ALA A 231 5.69 49.45 15.48
CA ALA A 231 5.60 49.03 16.88
C ALA A 231 5.01 50.11 17.81
N PRO A 232 4.47 49.77 19.00
CA PRO A 232 4.13 50.75 20.02
C PRO A 232 5.21 50.83 21.12
N GLN A 233 5.75 52.03 21.31
CA GLN A 233 6.30 52.49 22.58
C GLN A 233 5.19 53.22 23.36
N GLY A 234 5.18 53.07 24.68
CA GLY A 234 4.06 53.42 25.56
C GLY A 234 4.06 54.82 26.17
N GLU A 235 3.18 54.95 27.18
CA GLU A 235 3.18 55.89 28.32
C GLU A 235 2.72 57.37 28.05
N VAL A 236 1.84 58.08 28.80
CA VAL A 236 1.09 57.97 30.09
C VAL A 236 0.01 59.10 30.12
N ALA A 237 -0.99 58.93 31.01
CA ALA A 237 -1.73 59.92 31.83
C ALA A 237 -3.10 60.45 31.32
N ARG A 238 -4.26 59.99 31.86
CA ARG A 238 -5.01 60.39 33.10
C ARG A 238 -5.50 61.87 33.06
N MET A 239 -6.76 62.25 33.32
CA MET A 239 -7.71 61.83 34.38
C MET A 239 -9.14 62.43 34.17
N ASP A 240 -10.20 61.57 34.26
CA ASP A 240 -11.58 61.68 34.86
C ASP A 240 -12.57 62.88 34.67
N PRO A 241 -13.89 62.78 35.05
CA PRO A 241 -14.78 61.61 35.40
C PRO A 241 -16.29 61.68 34.92
N ALA A 242 -17.04 60.60 35.23
CA ALA A 242 -18.49 60.51 35.60
C ALA A 242 -19.63 60.52 34.54
N GLY A 243 -20.59 59.58 34.72
CA GLY A 243 -22.01 59.76 34.37
C GLY A 243 -22.72 58.61 33.62
N ALA A 244 -23.56 57.84 34.32
CA ALA A 244 -24.48 56.81 33.78
C ALA A 244 -25.66 57.42 32.96
N PRO A 245 -26.45 56.63 32.20
CA PRO A 245 -27.65 55.99 32.77
C PRO A 245 -28.12 54.64 32.14
N ARG A 246 -29.02 53.96 32.88
CA ARG A 246 -29.99 52.87 32.51
C ARG A 246 -31.38 53.53 32.19
N PRO A 247 -32.52 52.83 31.90
CA PRO A 247 -32.82 51.51 31.29
C PRO A 247 -34.05 51.53 30.31
N ALA A 248 -34.56 50.34 29.96
CA ALA A 248 -35.99 49.94 29.78
C ALA A 248 -36.56 49.72 28.36
N GLY A 249 -37.34 48.63 28.20
CA GLY A 249 -38.35 48.49 27.14
C GLY A 249 -38.63 47.05 26.67
N GLU A 250 -39.49 46.33 27.39
CA GLU A 250 -40.08 45.02 27.04
C GLU A 250 -41.05 45.06 25.85
N THR A 251 -41.34 43.89 25.25
CA THR A 251 -42.68 43.33 24.85
C THR A 251 -42.51 42.29 23.72
N TYR A 252 -43.30 41.23 23.51
CA TYR A 252 -44.21 40.37 24.32
C TYR A 252 -44.69 39.22 23.38
N GLY A 253 -44.91 38.01 23.93
CA GLY A 253 -45.83 36.95 23.43
C GLY A 253 -45.39 36.17 22.18
N GLY A 254 -45.44 34.84 22.08
CA GLY A 254 -46.24 33.76 22.70
C GLY A 254 -46.51 32.71 21.59
N ASP A 255 -46.76 31.41 21.78
CA ASP A 255 -46.97 30.56 22.96
C ASP A 255 -47.05 29.06 22.53
N LEU A 256 -46.88 28.16 23.52
CA LEU A 256 -47.32 26.74 23.63
C LEU A 256 -46.66 25.66 22.73
N SER A 257 -46.26 24.47 23.20
CA SER A 257 -46.36 23.78 24.51
C SER A 257 -45.56 22.47 24.46
N LEU A 258 -44.94 22.04 25.57
CA LEU A 258 -45.10 20.68 26.12
C LEU A 258 -44.32 20.53 27.43
N SER A 259 -45.07 20.11 28.45
CA SER A 259 -44.68 20.02 29.85
C SER A 259 -43.99 18.69 30.16
N ILE A 260 -42.89 18.73 30.93
CA ILE A 260 -42.44 17.61 31.76
C ILE A 260 -42.18 18.16 33.16
N GLY A 261 -42.97 17.72 34.14
CA GLY A 261 -42.80 18.02 35.55
C GLY A 261 -41.99 16.93 36.24
N PHE A 262 -40.85 17.32 36.84
CA PHE A 262 -40.17 16.56 37.89
C PHE A 262 -40.42 17.25 39.24
N LEU A 263 -40.84 16.46 40.24
CA LEU A 263 -41.00 16.91 41.62
C LEU A 263 -39.71 16.64 42.42
N ALA A 264 -39.11 17.76 42.86
CA ALA A 264 -38.49 18.06 44.16
C ALA A 264 -37.39 17.15 44.76
N ASN A 265 -36.12 17.60 44.91
CA ASN A 265 -35.49 18.49 45.93
C ASN A 265 -34.92 17.70 47.14
N PRO A 266 -34.03 18.21 48.04
CA PRO A 266 -32.93 19.21 47.97
C PRO A 266 -31.60 18.70 48.60
N ARG A 267 -30.46 19.34 48.28
CA ARG A 267 -29.45 19.87 49.25
C ARG A 267 -28.20 20.38 48.54
N GLU A 268 -28.20 21.67 48.23
CA GLU A 268 -27.00 22.43 47.90
C GLU A 268 -26.20 22.79 49.17
N ARG A 269 -24.86 22.77 49.06
CA ARG A 269 -23.99 23.77 49.67
C ARG A 269 -22.77 24.03 48.77
N ALA A 270 -22.82 25.18 48.10
CA ALA A 270 -21.76 26.12 47.74
C ALA A 270 -20.32 25.61 47.54
N ILE A 271 -19.80 25.76 46.31
CA ILE A 271 -18.36 25.92 46.07
C ILE A 271 -18.11 27.18 45.22
N ASN A 272 -17.18 27.99 45.74
CA ASN A 272 -16.71 29.27 45.23
C ASN A 272 -16.04 29.20 43.86
N SER A 273 -16.29 30.25 43.08
CA SER A 273 -15.47 30.72 41.97
C SER A 273 -14.17 31.36 42.48
N ALA A 274 -13.05 30.61 42.51
CA ALA A 274 -11.67 31.13 42.45
C ALA A 274 -10.64 30.00 42.62
N ALA A 275 -10.16 29.43 41.51
CA ALA A 275 -8.84 28.79 41.44
C ALA A 275 -8.40 28.79 39.97
N GLY A 276 -7.40 29.62 39.65
CA GLY A 276 -6.72 29.60 38.36
C GLY A 276 -5.78 28.39 38.28
N VAL A 277 -5.62 27.84 37.08
CA VAL A 277 -4.66 26.77 36.82
C VAL A 277 -3.30 27.40 36.54
N GLU A 278 -2.36 27.27 37.48
CA GLU A 278 -1.03 27.91 37.42
C GLU A 278 0.05 27.07 36.70
N ASP A 279 -0.19 25.79 36.36
CA ASP A 279 0.77 24.95 35.62
C ASP A 279 0.09 24.13 34.50
N LEU A 280 0.21 24.64 33.27
CA LEU A 280 -0.32 24.00 32.06
C LEU A 280 0.40 22.67 31.75
N GLY A 281 1.65 22.51 32.16
CA GLY A 281 2.44 21.30 31.96
C GLY A 281 2.03 20.17 32.89
N ALA A 282 1.65 20.47 34.14
CA ALA A 282 1.07 19.49 35.06
C ALA A 282 -0.32 19.03 34.60
N MET A 283 -1.14 19.94 34.07
CA MET A 283 -2.45 19.61 33.49
C MET A 283 -2.33 18.65 32.29
N LEU A 284 -1.39 18.92 31.38
CA LEU A 284 -1.15 18.08 30.20
C LEU A 284 -0.50 16.72 30.54
N ARG A 285 0.32 16.65 31.59
CA ARG A 285 0.87 15.39 32.11
C ARG A 285 -0.20 14.53 32.80
N GLY A 286 -1.15 15.15 33.51
CA GLY A 286 -2.32 14.46 34.07
C GLY A 286 -3.23 13.87 32.98
N TRP A 287 -3.45 14.61 31.90
CA TRP A 287 -4.28 14.17 30.77
C TRP A 287 -3.69 13.00 29.96
N ARG A 288 -2.36 12.81 29.97
CA ARG A 288 -1.71 11.70 29.24
C ARG A 288 -1.56 10.41 30.05
N LYS A 289 -1.64 10.45 31.38
CA LYS A 289 -1.33 9.29 32.23
C LYS A 289 -2.54 8.52 32.75
N GLU A 290 -3.75 9.07 32.68
CA GLU A 290 -4.98 8.43 33.15
C GLU A 290 -6.06 8.42 32.05
N ARG A 291 -5.92 7.52 31.08
CA ARG A 291 -7.06 6.98 30.29
C ARG A 291 -7.38 5.53 30.68
N LEU A 292 -7.15 5.21 31.95
CA LEU A 292 -7.92 4.22 32.69
C LEU A 292 -8.51 5.00 33.87
N CYS A 293 -9.71 5.54 33.72
CA CYS A 293 -10.38 6.30 34.79
C CYS A 293 -10.40 5.48 36.08
N PRO A 294 -9.89 6.00 37.21
CA PRO A 294 -10.26 5.48 38.52
C PRO A 294 -11.78 5.69 38.71
N PRO A 295 -12.49 4.77 39.38
CA PRO A 295 -13.90 4.98 39.69
C PRO A 295 -14.06 6.22 40.59
N ASP A 296 -15.04 7.07 40.29
CA ASP A 296 -15.46 8.14 41.20
C ASP A 296 -15.91 7.54 42.54
N SER A 297 -15.74 8.30 43.61
CA SER A 297 -15.96 7.92 45.01
C SER A 297 -17.36 7.41 45.37
N ASP A 298 -18.31 7.43 44.42
CA ASP A 298 -19.69 6.98 44.57
C ASP A 298 -20.04 5.73 43.74
N GLY A 299 -19.07 5.11 43.05
CA GLY A 299 -19.26 3.83 42.34
C GLY A 299 -20.14 3.89 41.07
N ILE A 300 -20.54 5.08 40.64
CA ILE A 300 -21.32 5.28 39.41
C ILE A 300 -20.35 5.56 38.26
N ARG A 301 -20.31 4.66 37.27
CA ARG A 301 -19.66 4.93 35.97
C ARG A 301 -20.74 5.37 34.98
N PRO A 302 -20.71 6.62 34.47
CA PRO A 302 -21.73 7.09 33.53
C PRO A 302 -21.68 6.35 32.18
N GLU A 303 -20.50 5.92 31.74
CA GLU A 303 -20.29 5.23 30.46
C GLU A 303 -19.30 4.08 30.67
N ILE A 304 -19.64 2.86 30.20
CA ILE A 304 -18.80 1.68 30.28
C ILE A 304 -19.04 0.80 29.04
N ILE A 305 -17.99 0.22 28.49
CA ILE A 305 -18.09 -0.87 27.50
C ILE A 305 -18.50 -2.14 28.26
N ILE A 306 -19.65 -2.72 27.93
CA ILE A 306 -20.14 -3.96 28.55
C ILE A 306 -19.60 -5.13 27.74
N GLY A 307 -18.64 -5.87 28.29
CA GLY A 307 -17.98 -6.96 27.56
C GLY A 307 -17.00 -6.40 26.51
N ARG A 308 -17.32 -6.55 25.22
CA ARG A 308 -16.52 -6.08 24.07
C ARG A 308 -17.16 -4.85 23.43
N ASP A 309 -16.35 -4.00 22.78
CA ASP A 309 -16.87 -2.91 21.97
C ASP A 309 -17.43 -3.46 20.65
N GLU A 310 -18.74 -3.39 20.49
CA GLU A 310 -19.47 -3.86 19.31
C GLU A 310 -19.84 -2.72 18.35
N SER A 311 -19.37 -1.50 18.62
CA SER A 311 -19.63 -0.37 17.75
C SER A 311 -18.89 -0.50 16.41
N LEU A 312 -19.55 -0.05 15.33
CA LEU A 312 -18.98 0.06 14.00
C LEU A 312 -18.96 1.54 13.60
N GLU A 313 -18.00 1.90 12.74
CA GLU A 313 -17.95 3.21 12.13
C GLU A 313 -19.25 3.50 11.36
N ALA A 314 -19.84 4.69 11.54
CA ALA A 314 -21.12 5.03 10.89
C ALA A 314 -21.07 4.93 9.35
N ALA A 315 -19.88 5.15 8.76
CA ALA A 315 -19.63 5.00 7.32
C ALA A 315 -19.86 3.56 6.80
N PHE A 316 -19.81 2.56 7.69
CA PHE A 316 -20.08 1.15 7.35
C PHE A 316 -21.49 0.96 6.76
N LEU A 317 -22.49 1.64 7.33
CA LEU A 317 -23.87 1.56 6.84
C LEU A 317 -24.01 2.13 5.43
N GLU A 318 -23.33 3.24 5.14
CA GLU A 318 -23.32 3.82 3.80
C GLU A 318 -22.66 2.87 2.79
N ARG A 319 -21.55 2.24 3.18
CA ARG A 319 -20.82 1.29 2.33
C ARG A 319 -21.67 0.06 2.00
N LEU A 320 -22.26 -0.61 3.00
CA LEU A 320 -23.16 -1.74 2.75
C LEU A 320 -24.40 -1.33 1.96
N ALA A 321 -24.93 -0.11 2.17
CA ALA A 321 -26.06 0.42 1.42
C ALA A 321 -25.74 0.69 -0.06
N ARG A 322 -24.48 0.92 -0.42
CA ARG A 322 -24.03 0.94 -1.82
C ARG A 322 -23.84 -0.48 -2.34
N GLN A 323 -23.07 -1.32 -1.63
CA GLN A 323 -22.72 -2.68 -2.05
C GLN A 323 -23.94 -3.60 -2.24
N ARG A 324 -25.01 -3.41 -1.46
CA ARG A 324 -26.27 -4.16 -1.63
C ARG A 324 -26.88 -4.05 -3.03
N GLN A 325 -26.56 -2.99 -3.79
CA GLN A 325 -27.09 -2.80 -5.16
C GLN A 325 -26.49 -3.82 -6.13
N ALA A 326 -25.27 -4.30 -5.86
CA ALA A 326 -24.59 -5.33 -6.63
C ALA A 326 -24.99 -6.77 -6.23
N VAL A 327 -25.87 -6.94 -5.24
CA VAL A 327 -26.38 -8.25 -4.80
C VAL A 327 -27.77 -8.48 -5.38
N GLY A 328 -27.95 -9.61 -6.04
CA GLY A 328 -29.19 -9.99 -6.70
C GLY A 328 -29.61 -11.42 -6.40
N ILE A 329 -30.90 -11.69 -6.60
CA ILE A 329 -31.45 -13.05 -6.53
C ILE A 329 -31.30 -13.71 -7.90
N VAL A 330 -30.63 -14.85 -7.94
CA VAL A 330 -30.52 -15.71 -9.12
C VAL A 330 -31.68 -16.68 -9.10
N ARG A 331 -32.47 -16.72 -10.18
CA ARG A 331 -33.55 -17.69 -10.38
C ARG A 331 -33.25 -18.50 -11.61
N THR A 332 -33.29 -19.82 -11.49
CA THR A 332 -32.96 -20.71 -12.60
C THR A 332 -33.88 -21.92 -12.62
N GLU A 333 -33.87 -22.59 -13.77
CA GLU A 333 -34.53 -23.85 -14.03
C GLU A 333 -33.66 -24.72 -14.91
N GLY A 334 -33.76 -26.04 -14.74
CA GLY A 334 -32.92 -26.96 -15.51
C GLY A 334 -32.64 -28.23 -14.73
N VAL A 335 -31.45 -28.79 -14.97
CA VAL A 335 -30.94 -29.97 -14.28
C VAL A 335 -29.94 -29.49 -13.23
N ASP A 336 -30.24 -29.71 -11.95
CA ASP A 336 -29.37 -29.30 -10.84
C ASP A 336 -28.06 -30.11 -10.82
N PHE A 337 -27.14 -29.74 -9.93
CA PHE A 337 -25.84 -30.42 -9.77
C PHE A 337 -25.95 -31.90 -9.35
N LEU A 338 -27.12 -32.35 -8.90
CA LEU A 338 -27.42 -33.75 -8.55
C LEU A 338 -28.14 -34.50 -9.69
N GLY A 339 -28.33 -33.87 -10.86
CA GLY A 339 -28.99 -34.48 -12.01
C GLY A 339 -30.52 -34.43 -11.97
N ARG A 340 -31.13 -33.65 -11.06
CA ARG A 340 -32.59 -33.56 -10.88
C ARG A 340 -33.14 -32.34 -11.61
N ARG A 341 -34.28 -32.51 -12.29
CA ARG A 341 -34.92 -31.42 -13.04
C ARG A 341 -35.86 -30.61 -12.15
N GLY A 342 -35.72 -29.29 -12.12
CA GLY A 342 -36.54 -28.43 -11.27
C GLY A 342 -36.29 -26.93 -11.43
N ARG A 343 -36.83 -26.15 -10.49
CA ARG A 343 -36.60 -24.70 -10.33
C ARG A 343 -36.02 -24.44 -8.96
N TRP A 344 -35.06 -23.54 -8.87
CA TRP A 344 -34.47 -23.12 -7.61
C TRP A 344 -33.97 -21.67 -7.70
N SER A 345 -33.54 -21.15 -6.56
CA SER A 345 -32.96 -19.81 -6.46
C SER A 345 -31.73 -19.81 -5.58
N GLY A 346 -30.83 -18.87 -5.85
CA GLY A 346 -29.67 -18.56 -5.03
C GLY A 346 -29.46 -17.05 -4.95
N THR A 347 -28.38 -16.65 -4.31
CA THR A 347 -27.88 -15.28 -4.29
C THR A 347 -26.66 -15.20 -5.20
N GLY A 348 -26.51 -14.10 -5.93
CA GLY A 348 -25.30 -13.81 -6.68
C GLY A 348 -24.96 -12.33 -6.61
N PHE A 349 -23.71 -11.98 -6.89
CA PHE A 349 -23.27 -10.59 -6.82
C PHE A 349 -22.24 -10.23 -7.88
N LEU A 350 -22.17 -8.94 -8.22
CA LEU A 350 -21.26 -8.42 -9.24
C LEU A 350 -19.88 -8.15 -8.65
N VAL A 351 -18.88 -8.85 -9.20
CA VAL A 351 -17.47 -8.71 -8.85
C VAL A 351 -16.70 -7.79 -9.81
N ALA A 352 -17.19 -7.68 -11.04
CA ALA A 352 -16.78 -6.71 -12.05
C ALA A 352 -18.04 -6.22 -12.80
N PRO A 353 -18.00 -5.12 -13.57
CA PRO A 353 -19.19 -4.55 -14.23
C PRO A 353 -20.06 -5.56 -14.98
N ASN A 354 -19.43 -6.58 -15.58
CA ASN A 354 -20.10 -7.59 -16.40
C ASN A 354 -19.81 -9.04 -15.94
N ILE A 355 -19.42 -9.24 -14.68
CA ILE A 355 -19.10 -10.57 -14.13
C ILE A 355 -19.85 -10.77 -12.82
N LEU A 356 -20.71 -11.80 -12.80
CA LEU A 356 -21.45 -12.26 -11.63
C LEU A 356 -20.74 -13.47 -11.00
N LEU A 357 -20.64 -13.50 -9.67
CA LEU A 357 -20.17 -14.64 -8.87
C LEU A 357 -21.34 -15.24 -8.06
N THR A 358 -21.42 -16.57 -8.03
CA THR A 358 -22.34 -17.39 -7.23
C THR A 358 -21.74 -18.79 -7.01
N ASN A 359 -22.41 -19.72 -6.32
CA ASN A 359 -21.96 -21.11 -6.23
C ASN A 359 -22.21 -21.95 -7.49
N HIS A 360 -21.44 -23.02 -7.66
CA HIS A 360 -21.67 -24.03 -8.71
C HIS A 360 -22.99 -24.75 -8.54
N HIS A 361 -23.38 -25.11 -7.32
CA HIS A 361 -24.68 -25.74 -7.13
C HIS A 361 -25.88 -24.82 -7.43
N VAL A 362 -25.67 -23.50 -7.57
CA VAL A 362 -26.66 -22.54 -8.09
C VAL A 362 -26.64 -22.52 -9.61
N LEU A 363 -25.46 -22.37 -10.23
CA LEU A 363 -25.24 -22.36 -11.69
C LEU A 363 -24.20 -23.42 -12.09
N ASN A 364 -24.66 -24.65 -12.30
CA ASN A 364 -23.77 -25.81 -12.49
C ASN A 364 -23.30 -26.04 -13.93
N SER A 365 -23.94 -25.39 -14.91
CA SER A 365 -23.59 -25.53 -16.32
C SER A 365 -23.94 -24.29 -17.15
N PRO A 366 -23.33 -24.11 -18.34
CA PRO A 366 -23.69 -23.05 -19.27
C PRO A 366 -25.19 -23.06 -19.63
N GLU A 367 -25.81 -24.23 -19.77
CA GLU A 367 -27.23 -24.36 -20.11
C GLU A 367 -28.13 -23.85 -18.98
N VAL A 368 -27.77 -24.16 -17.73
CA VAL A 368 -28.49 -23.66 -16.54
C VAL A 368 -28.27 -22.15 -16.38
N ALA A 369 -27.07 -21.66 -16.68
CA ALA A 369 -26.78 -20.23 -16.68
C ALA A 369 -27.56 -19.48 -17.77
N GLU A 370 -27.69 -20.03 -18.97
CA GLU A 370 -28.45 -19.43 -20.07
C GLU A 370 -29.95 -19.35 -19.76
N ALA A 371 -30.49 -20.34 -19.03
CA ALA A 371 -31.87 -20.35 -18.56
C ALA A 371 -32.12 -19.46 -17.32
N ALA A 372 -31.07 -18.93 -16.69
CA ALA A 372 -31.17 -18.17 -15.45
C ALA A 372 -31.41 -16.66 -15.69
N GLU A 373 -32.09 -16.05 -14.73
CA GLU A 373 -32.28 -14.60 -14.62
C GLU A 373 -31.78 -14.14 -13.24
N VAL A 374 -31.12 -12.98 -13.20
CA VAL A 374 -30.79 -12.31 -11.94
C VAL A 374 -31.61 -11.03 -11.80
N ALA A 375 -32.20 -10.83 -10.61
CA ALA A 375 -32.92 -9.62 -10.29
C ALA A 375 -32.21 -8.84 -9.17
N PHE A 376 -31.71 -7.65 -9.51
CA PHE A 376 -31.21 -6.67 -8.54
C PHE A 376 -32.37 -5.85 -7.99
N ASP A 377 -32.19 -5.26 -6.80
CA ASP A 377 -33.21 -4.42 -6.13
C ASP A 377 -34.53 -5.16 -5.77
N TYR A 378 -34.52 -6.49 -5.73
CA TYR A 378 -35.63 -7.28 -5.18
C TYR A 378 -35.62 -7.20 -3.64
N GLU A 379 -36.08 -6.09 -3.09
CA GLU A 379 -36.00 -5.74 -1.66
C GLU A 379 -37.16 -4.84 -1.22
N LEU A 380 -37.37 -4.70 0.09
CA LEU A 380 -38.37 -3.77 0.63
C LEU A 380 -37.83 -2.33 0.60
N SER A 381 -38.66 -1.38 0.19
CA SER A 381 -38.29 0.03 0.24
C SER A 381 -38.26 0.56 1.69
N ALA A 382 -37.49 1.62 1.94
CA ALA A 382 -37.48 2.28 3.25
C ALA A 382 -38.88 2.76 3.68
N GLN A 383 -39.70 3.19 2.72
CA GLN A 383 -41.10 3.58 2.96
C GLN A 383 -41.98 2.38 3.33
N ALA A 384 -41.82 1.26 2.61
CA ALA A 384 -42.52 0.01 2.92
C ALA A 384 -42.19 -0.47 4.33
N LEU A 385 -40.90 -0.46 4.69
CA LEU A 385 -40.42 -0.84 6.02
C LEU A 385 -41.01 0.08 7.11
N ALA A 386 -40.95 1.40 6.92
CA ALA A 386 -41.49 2.37 7.87
C ALA A 386 -43.03 2.29 8.03
N SER A 387 -43.74 1.87 6.98
CA SER A 387 -45.21 1.83 7.00
C SER A 387 -45.79 0.66 7.80
N GLY A 388 -45.00 -0.37 8.09
CA GLY A 388 -45.44 -1.62 8.74
C GLY A 388 -46.49 -2.42 7.97
N ARG A 389 -46.93 -1.97 6.79
CA ARG A 389 -47.89 -2.67 5.93
C ARG A 389 -47.15 -3.74 5.15
N LYS A 390 -47.71 -4.97 5.09
CA LYS A 390 -47.28 -6.02 4.15
C LYS A 390 -47.45 -5.51 2.72
N THR A 391 -46.42 -4.86 2.22
CA THR A 391 -46.32 -4.38 0.84
C THR A 391 -45.40 -5.35 0.12
N GLU A 392 -45.83 -5.82 -1.05
CA GLU A 392 -44.96 -6.66 -1.87
C GLU A 392 -43.77 -5.82 -2.35
N PRO A 393 -42.56 -6.39 -2.35
CA PRO A 393 -41.38 -5.68 -2.86
C PRO A 393 -41.50 -5.51 -4.38
N ALA A 394 -40.83 -4.49 -4.90
CA ALA A 394 -40.68 -4.36 -6.33
C ALA A 394 -40.01 -5.63 -6.90
N PRO A 395 -40.38 -6.10 -8.10
CA PRO A 395 -39.85 -7.34 -8.69
C PRO A 395 -38.34 -7.29 -9.02
N GLY A 396 -37.69 -6.14 -8.79
CA GLY A 396 -36.30 -5.89 -9.11
C GLY A 396 -36.05 -5.58 -10.59
N ARG A 397 -34.88 -5.04 -10.90
CA ARG A 397 -34.35 -4.90 -12.26
C ARG A 397 -33.74 -6.24 -12.68
N ARG A 398 -34.24 -6.81 -13.76
CA ARG A 398 -33.90 -8.16 -14.23
C ARG A 398 -32.91 -8.11 -15.38
N TYR A 399 -31.95 -9.02 -15.36
CA TYR A 399 -30.89 -9.13 -16.36
C TYR A 399 -30.65 -10.61 -16.70
N ARG A 400 -30.31 -10.87 -17.95
CA ARG A 400 -29.95 -12.21 -18.41
C ARG A 400 -28.46 -12.48 -18.20
N LEU A 401 -28.15 -13.74 -17.91
CA LEU A 401 -26.76 -14.20 -17.86
C LEU A 401 -26.26 -14.51 -19.28
N ARG A 402 -24.95 -14.39 -19.47
CA ARG A 402 -24.23 -14.50 -20.75
C ARG A 402 -23.09 -15.51 -20.62
N PRO A 403 -23.39 -16.82 -20.43
CA PRO A 403 -22.37 -17.85 -20.36
C PRO A 403 -21.56 -18.00 -21.66
N ASP A 404 -22.11 -17.51 -22.78
CA ASP A 404 -21.41 -17.40 -24.07
C ASP A 404 -20.22 -16.42 -24.04
N ARG A 405 -20.28 -15.41 -23.16
CA ARG A 405 -19.19 -14.43 -22.98
C ARG A 405 -18.15 -14.92 -21.97
N LEU A 406 -18.62 -15.47 -20.86
CA LEU A 406 -17.77 -15.95 -19.78
C LEU A 406 -18.56 -16.97 -18.95
N PHE A 407 -17.99 -18.16 -18.76
CA PHE A 407 -18.48 -19.14 -17.81
C PHE A 407 -17.30 -19.97 -17.28
N VAL A 408 -16.98 -19.80 -16.00
CA VAL A 408 -15.95 -20.59 -15.30
C VAL A 408 -16.54 -21.09 -14.01
N THR A 409 -16.56 -22.41 -13.83
CA THR A 409 -17.17 -23.05 -12.68
C THR A 409 -16.21 -24.04 -12.02
N SER A 410 -16.38 -24.28 -10.73
CA SER A 410 -15.71 -25.30 -9.94
C SER A 410 -16.76 -26.15 -9.23
N PRO A 411 -16.82 -27.46 -9.45
CA PRO A 411 -17.83 -28.34 -8.86
C PRO A 411 -17.75 -28.40 -7.33
N ILE A 412 -18.84 -28.84 -6.70
CA ILE A 412 -18.89 -29.10 -5.24
C ILE A 412 -18.08 -30.33 -4.84
N LYS A 413 -17.99 -31.32 -5.73
CA LYS A 413 -17.18 -32.52 -5.53
C LYS A 413 -15.85 -32.32 -6.24
N ASP A 414 -14.75 -32.57 -5.53
CA ASP A 414 -13.38 -32.42 -6.04
C ASP A 414 -13.01 -30.97 -6.46
N GLY A 415 -13.75 -29.97 -5.96
CA GLY A 415 -13.56 -28.54 -6.23
C GLY A 415 -14.13 -27.63 -5.13
N LEU A 416 -14.14 -26.32 -5.37
CA LEU A 416 -14.49 -25.26 -4.40
C LEU A 416 -15.93 -24.72 -4.48
N ASP A 417 -16.83 -25.27 -5.30
CA ASP A 417 -18.23 -24.81 -5.40
C ASP A 417 -18.46 -23.32 -5.74
N TYR A 418 -17.82 -22.79 -6.79
CA TYR A 418 -18.04 -21.42 -7.28
C TYR A 418 -18.37 -21.40 -8.78
N SER A 419 -19.00 -20.33 -9.24
CA SER A 419 -19.28 -20.05 -10.67
C SER A 419 -19.21 -18.57 -10.98
N PHE A 420 -18.35 -18.23 -11.93
CA PHE A 420 -18.31 -16.94 -12.60
C PHE A 420 -19.07 -17.02 -13.92
N VAL A 421 -19.92 -16.03 -14.16
CA VAL A 421 -20.72 -15.95 -15.39
C VAL A 421 -20.81 -14.51 -15.88
N GLY A 422 -20.73 -14.32 -17.19
CA GLY A 422 -20.99 -13.03 -17.81
C GLY A 422 -22.44 -12.59 -17.61
N ILE A 423 -22.70 -11.29 -17.65
CA ILE A 423 -24.05 -10.72 -17.54
C ILE A 423 -24.24 -9.57 -18.54
N GLU A 424 -25.49 -9.24 -18.86
CA GLU A 424 -25.85 -7.99 -19.53
C GLU A 424 -25.38 -6.76 -18.73
N ASP A 425 -25.14 -5.63 -19.40
CA ASP A 425 -24.57 -4.44 -18.75
C ASP A 425 -25.49 -3.91 -17.64
N VAL A 426 -25.01 -3.98 -16.38
CA VAL A 426 -25.74 -3.51 -15.21
C VAL A 426 -25.26 -2.11 -14.81
N GLN A 427 -26.20 -1.16 -14.75
CA GLN A 427 -25.92 0.18 -14.25
C GLN A 427 -25.99 0.20 -12.71
N LEU A 428 -24.84 0.42 -12.08
CA LEU A 428 -24.65 0.53 -10.64
C LEU A 428 -24.27 1.95 -10.24
N ALA A 429 -24.61 2.36 -9.02
CA ALA A 429 -24.09 3.60 -8.45
C ALA A 429 -22.59 3.50 -8.11
N ASP A 430 -21.90 4.63 -8.04
CA ASP A 430 -20.48 4.66 -7.67
C ASP A 430 -20.24 4.02 -6.31
N GLY A 431 -19.28 3.09 -6.26
CA GLY A 431 -18.92 2.34 -5.06
C GLY A 431 -19.85 1.17 -4.72
N ALA A 432 -20.80 0.82 -5.59
CA ALA A 432 -21.67 -0.35 -5.37
C ALA A 432 -21.04 -1.69 -5.76
N LEU A 433 -20.01 -1.69 -6.62
CA LEU A 433 -19.36 -2.93 -7.07
C LEU A 433 -18.64 -3.63 -5.90
N ILE A 434 -18.83 -4.94 -5.77
CA ILE A 434 -18.20 -5.74 -4.72
C ILE A 434 -16.94 -6.37 -5.29
N ARG A 435 -15.82 -5.66 -5.19
CA ARG A 435 -14.54 -6.13 -5.75
C ARG A 435 -14.04 -7.36 -5.00
N MET A 436 -13.47 -8.29 -5.76
CA MET A 436 -12.71 -9.39 -5.18
C MET A 436 -11.30 -8.91 -4.84
N GLU A 437 -10.88 -9.19 -3.61
CA GLU A 437 -9.52 -8.94 -3.16
C GLU A 437 -8.78 -10.26 -2.95
N ARG A 438 -7.51 -10.33 -3.39
CA ARG A 438 -6.50 -11.36 -3.10
C ARG A 438 -5.93 -11.20 -1.68
N VAL A 439 -6.43 -10.27 -0.88
CA VAL A 439 -5.83 -10.00 0.42
C VAL A 439 -6.22 -11.09 1.41
N ALA A 440 -5.23 -11.71 2.02
CA ALA A 440 -5.48 -12.45 3.22
C ALA A 440 -5.68 -11.48 4.36
N PHE A 441 -6.89 -11.47 4.89
CA PHE A 441 -7.07 -11.00 6.24
C PHE A 441 -6.76 -12.20 7.13
N ALA A 442 -5.83 -12.03 8.06
CA ALA A 442 -5.84 -12.87 9.24
C ALA A 442 -7.14 -12.53 9.98
N ILE A 443 -8.20 -13.27 9.65
CA ILE A 443 -9.50 -13.09 10.27
C ILE A 443 -9.33 -13.50 11.72
N GLN A 444 -9.45 -12.53 12.62
CA GLN A 444 -9.36 -12.83 14.04
C GLN A 444 -10.57 -13.70 14.40
N PRO A 445 -10.37 -14.85 15.06
CA PRO A 445 -11.48 -15.53 15.72
C PRO A 445 -12.26 -14.52 16.56
N GLU A 446 -13.59 -14.59 16.55
CA GLU A 446 -14.53 -13.65 17.19
C GLU A 446 -14.77 -12.32 16.43
N GLU A 447 -14.18 -12.11 15.25
CA GLU A 447 -14.55 -10.99 14.38
C GLU A 447 -15.97 -11.17 13.82
N ARG A 448 -16.70 -10.06 13.58
CA ARG A 448 -18.07 -10.13 13.02
C ARG A 448 -18.03 -10.21 11.50
N ALA A 449 -18.79 -11.16 10.94
CA ALA A 449 -19.09 -11.28 9.52
C ALA A 449 -20.45 -10.62 9.20
N PHE A 450 -20.65 -10.17 7.97
CA PHE A 450 -21.92 -9.58 7.54
C PHE A 450 -22.33 -10.19 6.21
N ILE A 451 -23.62 -10.50 6.05
CA ILE A 451 -24.09 -11.24 4.86
C ILE A 451 -25.26 -10.49 4.24
N ILE A 452 -25.21 -10.27 2.92
CA ILE A 452 -26.34 -9.73 2.16
C ILE A 452 -26.85 -10.84 1.25
N HIS A 453 -28.11 -11.25 1.43
CA HIS A 453 -28.61 -12.50 0.84
C HIS A 453 -30.11 -12.52 0.59
N HIS A 454 -30.57 -13.57 -0.11
CA HIS A 454 -31.98 -13.86 -0.39
C HIS A 454 -32.45 -15.18 0.26
N PRO A 455 -32.64 -15.21 1.60
CA PRO A 455 -32.98 -16.44 2.32
C PRO A 455 -34.38 -16.94 1.92
N SER A 456 -34.50 -18.21 1.56
CA SER A 456 -35.72 -18.82 0.99
C SER A 456 -36.25 -18.13 -0.27
N GLY A 457 -35.38 -17.45 -1.03
CA GLY A 457 -35.78 -16.66 -2.20
C GLY A 457 -36.60 -15.42 -1.85
N ARG A 458 -36.62 -15.02 -0.57
CA ARG A 458 -37.32 -13.85 -0.06
C ARG A 458 -36.64 -12.54 -0.52
N PRO A 459 -37.30 -11.39 -0.33
CA PRO A 459 -36.70 -10.09 -0.61
C PRO A 459 -35.40 -9.95 0.17
N LYS A 460 -34.42 -9.24 -0.41
CA LYS A 460 -33.06 -9.10 0.11
C LYS A 460 -33.05 -8.75 1.59
N ARG A 461 -32.20 -9.44 2.35
CA ARG A 461 -31.97 -9.21 3.78
C ARG A 461 -30.49 -9.04 4.04
N VAL A 462 -30.18 -8.52 5.23
CA VAL A 462 -28.83 -8.41 5.75
C VAL A 462 -28.79 -9.05 7.14
N SER A 463 -27.79 -9.89 7.39
CA SER A 463 -27.46 -10.41 8.71
C SER A 463 -26.40 -9.51 9.33
N LEU A 464 -26.73 -8.83 10.42
CA LEU A 464 -25.88 -7.83 11.11
C LEU A 464 -25.51 -8.21 12.55
N ASP A 465 -26.25 -9.17 13.13
CA ASP A 465 -26.12 -9.58 14.54
C ASP A 465 -25.77 -11.07 14.61
N ASP A 466 -25.17 -11.50 15.73
CA ASP A 466 -24.81 -12.90 16.04
C ASP A 466 -24.04 -13.62 14.92
N THR A 467 -23.11 -12.89 14.31
CA THR A 467 -22.34 -13.32 13.14
C THR A 467 -20.86 -13.40 13.46
N ASP A 468 -20.48 -14.20 14.45
CA ASP A 468 -19.08 -14.35 14.82
C ASP A 468 -18.39 -15.30 13.85
N ILE A 469 -17.18 -14.93 13.45
CA ILE A 469 -16.27 -15.82 12.78
C ILE A 469 -15.67 -16.72 13.84
N VAL A 470 -15.97 -18.00 13.74
CA VAL A 470 -15.73 -18.91 14.86
C VAL A 470 -14.44 -19.69 14.70
N THR A 471 -14.05 -20.05 13.48
CA THR A 471 -12.75 -20.65 13.18
C THR A 471 -12.44 -20.54 11.69
N ALA A 472 -11.19 -20.26 11.33
CA ALA A 472 -10.66 -20.61 10.01
C ALA A 472 -10.04 -22.00 10.14
N ARG A 473 -10.55 -23.00 9.40
CA ARG A 473 -9.96 -24.34 9.45
C ARG A 473 -8.46 -24.28 9.08
N PRO A 474 -7.62 -25.18 9.63
CA PRO A 474 -6.19 -25.24 9.31
C PRO A 474 -5.90 -25.48 7.82
N ASP A 475 -6.87 -26.01 7.07
CA ASP A 475 -6.81 -26.25 5.63
C ASP A 475 -6.95 -24.97 4.77
N GLY A 476 -7.18 -23.81 5.39
CA GLY A 476 -7.04 -22.49 4.76
C GLY A 476 -8.15 -22.08 3.79
N ALA A 477 -8.91 -22.99 3.20
CA ALA A 477 -9.86 -22.72 2.10
C ALA A 477 -11.18 -22.09 2.55
N VAL A 478 -11.60 -22.39 3.77
CA VAL A 478 -12.97 -22.20 4.24
C VAL A 478 -13.02 -21.40 5.54
N LEU A 479 -14.06 -20.58 5.67
CA LEU A 479 -14.39 -19.79 6.85
C LEU A 479 -15.66 -20.35 7.51
N HIS A 480 -15.60 -20.59 8.83
CA HIS A 480 -16.80 -20.87 9.61
C HIS A 480 -17.27 -19.63 10.36
N TYR A 481 -18.57 -19.36 10.27
CA TYR A 481 -19.20 -18.25 10.98
C TYR A 481 -20.62 -18.63 11.42
N THR A 482 -21.10 -18.01 12.49
CA THR A 482 -22.53 -18.05 12.84
C THR A 482 -23.28 -17.06 11.97
N SER A 483 -24.50 -17.37 11.55
CA SER A 483 -25.42 -16.44 10.90
C SER A 483 -26.76 -17.12 10.65
N ASP A 484 -27.83 -16.34 10.62
CA ASP A 484 -29.11 -16.82 10.09
C ASP A 484 -29.00 -16.98 8.57
N THR A 485 -29.01 -18.23 8.10
CA THR A 485 -29.10 -18.55 6.66
C THR A 485 -30.19 -19.59 6.41
N GLU A 486 -30.78 -19.52 5.22
CA GLU A 486 -31.78 -20.48 4.72
C GLU A 486 -31.48 -20.83 3.26
N PRO A 487 -32.03 -21.94 2.71
CA PRO A 487 -31.91 -22.26 1.29
C PRO A 487 -32.19 -21.05 0.39
N GLY A 488 -31.30 -20.73 -0.55
CA GLY A 488 -31.35 -19.48 -1.33
C GLY A 488 -30.34 -18.41 -0.88
N SER A 489 -29.74 -18.58 0.30
CA SER A 489 -28.57 -17.79 0.72
C SER A 489 -27.31 -18.18 -0.02
N SER A 490 -27.24 -19.39 -0.58
CA SER A 490 -26.11 -19.88 -1.38
C SER A 490 -25.67 -18.88 -2.43
N GLY A 491 -24.39 -18.54 -2.43
CA GLY A 491 -23.76 -17.59 -3.34
C GLY A 491 -23.76 -16.16 -2.79
N ALA A 492 -24.18 -15.95 -1.55
CA ALA A 492 -24.14 -14.66 -0.90
C ALA A 492 -22.71 -14.20 -0.58
N PRO A 493 -22.41 -12.90 -0.75
CA PRO A 493 -21.17 -12.32 -0.28
C PRO A 493 -21.15 -12.23 1.24
N VAL A 494 -20.02 -12.62 1.82
CA VAL A 494 -19.72 -12.46 3.25
C VAL A 494 -18.70 -11.33 3.40
N PHE A 495 -18.97 -10.38 4.27
CA PHE A 495 -18.16 -9.18 4.50
C PHE A 495 -17.56 -9.13 5.90
N ASP A 496 -16.45 -8.42 6.07
CA ASP A 496 -15.89 -8.06 7.38
C ASP A 496 -16.45 -6.73 7.92
N ARG A 497 -15.95 -6.28 9.09
CA ARG A 497 -16.34 -5.02 9.74
C ARG A 497 -16.01 -3.75 8.94
N SER A 498 -15.23 -3.85 7.88
CA SER A 498 -14.91 -2.75 6.97
C SER A 498 -15.72 -2.77 5.67
N GLY A 499 -16.59 -3.78 5.49
CA GLY A 499 -17.36 -3.99 4.27
C GLY A 499 -16.50 -4.50 3.11
N ARG A 500 -15.42 -5.24 3.39
CA ARG A 500 -14.64 -5.96 2.37
C ARG A 500 -15.18 -7.38 2.21
N LEU A 501 -15.14 -7.91 1.00
CA LEU A 501 -15.57 -9.26 0.70
C LEU A 501 -14.53 -10.27 1.19
N ILE A 502 -14.92 -11.19 2.09
CA ILE A 502 -14.01 -12.17 2.70
C ILE A 502 -14.32 -13.62 2.33
N ALA A 503 -15.59 -13.95 2.04
CA ALA A 503 -15.99 -15.29 1.61
C ALA A 503 -17.23 -15.30 0.70
N LEU A 504 -17.40 -16.41 -0.02
CA LEU A 504 -18.60 -16.81 -0.75
C LEU A 504 -19.35 -17.86 0.08
N HIS A 505 -20.53 -17.54 0.59
CA HIS A 505 -21.33 -18.51 1.36
C HIS A 505 -21.76 -19.69 0.48
N HIS A 506 -21.55 -20.94 0.94
CA HIS A 506 -21.87 -22.13 0.14
C HIS A 506 -22.63 -23.22 0.88
N ALA A 507 -22.39 -23.41 2.18
CA ALA A 507 -22.98 -24.51 2.94
C ALA A 507 -23.22 -24.16 4.41
N SER A 508 -23.92 -25.06 5.10
CA SER A 508 -23.94 -25.14 6.55
C SER A 508 -23.67 -26.59 6.97
N GLN A 509 -22.95 -26.77 8.07
CA GLN A 509 -22.59 -28.09 8.57
C GLN A 509 -22.85 -28.21 10.07
N PRO A 510 -23.12 -29.43 10.59
CA PRO A 510 -23.23 -29.65 12.02
C PRO A 510 -21.93 -29.26 12.72
N ASN A 511 -22.03 -28.59 13.87
CA ASN A 511 -20.89 -28.16 14.66
C ASN A 511 -20.26 -29.34 15.43
N ARG A 512 -19.65 -30.26 14.70
CA ARG A 512 -19.03 -31.48 15.26
C ARG A 512 -17.75 -31.18 16.03
N ASP A 513 -17.08 -30.09 15.67
CA ASP A 513 -15.80 -29.67 16.24
C ASP A 513 -15.97 -28.91 17.57
N GLY A 514 -17.21 -28.73 18.05
CA GLY A 514 -17.50 -28.11 19.35
C GLY A 514 -17.17 -26.63 19.41
N ILE A 515 -17.22 -25.97 18.26
CA ILE A 515 -16.86 -24.57 18.04
C ILE A 515 -17.79 -23.67 18.86
N GLN A 516 -17.24 -22.68 19.57
CA GLN A 516 -17.98 -21.76 20.45
C GLN A 516 -18.02 -20.36 19.86
N ASP A 517 -19.18 -19.73 19.84
CA ASP A 517 -19.30 -18.30 19.48
C ASP A 517 -18.70 -17.39 20.57
N SER A 518 -18.73 -16.08 20.33
CA SER A 518 -18.13 -15.10 21.24
C SER A 518 -18.79 -15.02 22.61
N ASP A 519 -20.03 -15.51 22.73
CA ASP A 519 -20.77 -15.62 23.99
C ASP A 519 -20.51 -16.97 24.70
N GLY A 520 -19.67 -17.83 24.13
CA GLY A 520 -19.33 -19.15 24.65
C GLY A 520 -20.39 -20.22 24.42
N LEU A 521 -21.45 -19.90 23.66
CA LEU A 521 -22.48 -20.84 23.26
C LEU A 521 -21.95 -21.77 22.15
N ARG A 522 -22.47 -23.00 22.14
CA ARG A 522 -22.14 -24.00 21.13
C ARG A 522 -23.33 -24.14 20.17
N PRO A 523 -23.32 -23.45 19.02
CA PRO A 523 -24.40 -23.58 18.05
C PRO A 523 -24.42 -25.01 17.50
N GLU A 524 -25.60 -25.53 17.18
CA GLU A 524 -25.75 -26.89 16.64
C GLU A 524 -25.19 -27.00 15.21
N TYR A 525 -25.25 -25.90 14.45
CA TYR A 525 -24.75 -25.78 13.08
C TYR A 525 -23.89 -24.53 12.94
N VAL A 526 -22.90 -24.58 12.04
CA VAL A 526 -22.11 -23.43 11.62
C VAL A 526 -22.25 -23.24 10.11
N ASN A 527 -22.25 -21.98 9.66
CA ASN A 527 -22.20 -21.70 8.24
C ASN A 527 -20.78 -21.80 7.72
N GLU A 528 -20.70 -22.02 6.41
CA GLU A 528 -19.47 -22.22 5.70
C GLU A 528 -19.38 -21.26 4.51
N GLY A 529 -18.26 -20.55 4.40
CA GLY A 529 -17.94 -19.70 3.26
C GLY A 529 -16.60 -20.06 2.65
N ILE A 530 -16.53 -20.16 1.33
CA ILE A 530 -15.27 -20.35 0.59
C ILE A 530 -14.54 -19.01 0.58
N LYS A 531 -13.30 -18.98 1.06
CA LYS A 531 -12.50 -17.74 1.03
C LYS A 531 -12.22 -17.31 -0.40
N LEU A 532 -12.25 -16.00 -0.66
CA LEU A 532 -11.97 -15.47 -2.00
C LEU A 532 -10.54 -15.79 -2.47
N ALA A 533 -9.59 -15.85 -1.53
CA ALA A 533 -8.23 -16.29 -1.79
C ALA A 533 -8.16 -17.73 -2.34
N ALA A 534 -8.95 -18.66 -1.78
CA ALA A 534 -9.00 -20.04 -2.26
C ALA A 534 -9.53 -20.13 -3.71
N ILE A 535 -10.56 -19.32 -4.04
CA ILE A 535 -11.09 -19.22 -5.40
C ILE A 535 -10.04 -18.68 -6.36
N ALA A 536 -9.31 -17.64 -5.98
CA ALA A 536 -8.24 -17.06 -6.79
C ALA A 536 -7.11 -18.08 -7.06
N LEU A 537 -6.70 -18.83 -6.04
CA LEU A 537 -5.68 -19.88 -6.16
C LEU A 537 -6.10 -21.03 -7.09
N ASP A 538 -7.36 -21.49 -7.00
CA ASP A 538 -7.87 -22.52 -7.91
C ASP A 538 -7.83 -22.03 -9.38
N LEU A 539 -8.24 -20.77 -9.63
CA LEU A 539 -8.17 -20.16 -10.95
C LEU A 539 -6.73 -20.10 -11.48
N GLU A 540 -5.76 -19.68 -10.66
CA GLU A 540 -4.34 -19.64 -11.03
C GLU A 540 -3.77 -21.04 -11.33
N ALA A 541 -4.10 -22.03 -10.50
CA ALA A 541 -3.66 -23.41 -10.72
C ALA A 541 -4.24 -24.01 -12.02
N ARG A 542 -5.46 -23.62 -12.39
CA ARG A 542 -6.11 -24.02 -13.63
C ARG A 542 -5.52 -23.32 -14.85
N ARG A 543 -5.16 -22.03 -14.74
CA ARG A 543 -4.46 -21.26 -15.78
C ARG A 543 -3.18 -21.96 -16.26
N GLY A 544 -2.42 -22.58 -15.36
CA GLY A 544 -1.19 -23.31 -15.69
C GLY A 544 -1.40 -24.66 -16.38
N ARG A 545 -2.59 -25.25 -16.27
CA ARG A 545 -2.95 -26.56 -16.87
C ARG A 545 -3.76 -26.43 -18.16
N GLU A 546 -4.54 -25.35 -18.28
CA GLU A 546 -5.47 -25.09 -19.37
C GLU A 546 -5.26 -23.66 -19.86
N ALA A 547 -4.96 -23.48 -21.16
CA ALA A 547 -4.91 -22.16 -21.78
C ALA A 547 -6.35 -21.60 -21.93
N ASN A 548 -6.93 -21.11 -20.84
CA ASN A 548 -8.30 -20.63 -20.78
C ASN A 548 -8.34 -19.10 -20.63
N ALA A 549 -8.56 -18.39 -21.74
CA ALA A 549 -8.62 -16.93 -21.79
C ALA A 549 -9.70 -16.32 -20.87
N MET A 550 -10.73 -17.08 -20.48
CA MET A 550 -11.75 -16.60 -19.53
C MET A 550 -11.22 -16.50 -18.11
N ILE A 551 -10.29 -17.38 -17.72
CA ILE A 551 -9.63 -17.33 -16.40
C ILE A 551 -8.76 -16.06 -16.31
N ASP A 552 -8.06 -15.70 -17.39
CA ASP A 552 -7.27 -14.47 -17.43
C ASP A 552 -8.14 -13.22 -17.25
N VAL A 553 -9.35 -13.19 -17.84
CA VAL A 553 -10.31 -12.10 -17.65
C VAL A 553 -10.74 -11.98 -16.18
N ILE A 554 -11.04 -13.11 -15.52
CA ILE A 554 -11.44 -13.09 -14.10
C ILE A 554 -10.27 -12.66 -13.23
N LEU A 555 -9.10 -13.25 -13.41
CA LEU A 555 -7.90 -12.94 -12.62
C LEU A 555 -7.43 -11.49 -12.78
N GLY A 556 -7.70 -10.86 -13.93
CA GLY A 556 -7.47 -9.44 -14.18
C GLY A 556 -8.36 -8.50 -13.35
N GLU A 557 -9.48 -8.99 -12.82
CA GLU A 557 -10.41 -8.25 -11.97
C GLU A 557 -10.24 -8.57 -10.47
N VAL A 558 -9.28 -9.42 -10.08
CA VAL A 558 -8.99 -9.74 -8.68
C VAL A 558 -7.78 -8.94 -8.18
N TYR A 559 -7.99 -8.15 -7.13
CA TYR A 559 -7.05 -7.12 -6.65
C TYR A 559 -6.31 -7.55 -5.37
N GLY A 560 -4.98 -7.47 -5.24
CA GLY A 560 -4.27 -7.59 -3.94
C GLY A 560 -3.11 -8.61 -3.93
N SER A 561 -2.61 -8.97 -2.74
CA SER A 561 -1.67 -10.09 -2.53
C SER A 561 -2.11 -10.98 -1.35
N ASP A 562 -1.98 -12.30 -1.49
CA ASP A 562 -2.52 -13.32 -0.57
C ASP A 562 -1.42 -13.89 0.37
N THR A 563 -1.78 -14.25 1.61
CA THR A 563 -0.87 -14.99 2.52
C THR A 563 -0.91 -16.49 2.27
N LEU A 564 -2.00 -17.05 1.75
CA LEU A 564 -2.08 -18.47 1.35
C LEU A 564 -1.27 -18.76 0.09
N SER A 565 -0.86 -17.72 -0.65
CA SER A 565 0.11 -17.83 -1.74
C SER A 565 1.49 -17.30 -1.34
N GLY A 566 1.57 -16.65 -0.17
CA GLY A 566 2.63 -15.71 0.16
C GLY A 566 2.71 -14.58 -0.86
N PHE A 567 3.62 -13.64 -0.61
CA PHE A 567 3.94 -12.55 -1.55
C PHE A 567 4.18 -13.00 -3.01
N PHE A 568 4.68 -14.22 -3.22
CA PHE A 568 5.11 -14.73 -4.52
C PHE A 568 4.07 -15.56 -5.30
N GLY A 569 2.89 -15.85 -4.73
CA GLY A 569 1.87 -16.63 -5.45
C GLY A 569 2.14 -18.15 -5.46
N ALA A 570 1.28 -18.90 -6.16
CA ALA A 570 1.47 -20.33 -6.44
C ALA A 570 2.33 -20.62 -7.71
N ALA A 571 2.75 -19.57 -8.42
CA ALA A 571 3.55 -19.70 -9.64
C ALA A 571 4.94 -20.30 -9.33
N GLY A 572 5.34 -21.34 -10.07
CA GLY A 572 6.64 -22.01 -9.93
C GLY A 572 6.61 -23.38 -9.25
N ARG A 573 5.54 -23.72 -8.50
CA ARG A 573 5.33 -25.00 -7.82
C ARG A 573 5.06 -26.14 -8.80
N GLN A 574 5.63 -27.32 -8.55
CA GLN A 574 5.19 -28.54 -9.24
C GLN A 574 3.99 -29.13 -8.51
N VAL A 575 2.84 -29.21 -9.19
CA VAL A 575 1.65 -29.86 -8.65
C VAL A 575 1.67 -31.32 -9.10
N ASP A 576 1.80 -32.25 -8.15
CA ASP A 576 1.70 -33.67 -8.48
C ASP A 576 0.26 -34.01 -8.90
N ALA A 577 0.11 -34.49 -10.13
CA ALA A 577 -1.19 -34.79 -10.73
C ALA A 577 -1.73 -36.18 -10.33
N ALA A 578 -1.01 -36.93 -9.48
CA ALA A 578 -1.20 -38.37 -9.32
C ALA A 578 -2.07 -38.83 -8.13
N GLN A 579 -2.61 -37.96 -7.27
CA GLN A 579 -3.47 -38.39 -6.15
C GLN A 579 -4.98 -38.25 -6.44
N PRO A 580 -5.74 -39.36 -6.54
CA PRO A 580 -7.20 -39.35 -6.64
C PRO A 580 -7.82 -39.50 -5.24
N GLY A 581 -8.45 -38.45 -4.71
CA GLY A 581 -9.18 -38.45 -3.44
C GLY A 581 -10.38 -37.50 -3.48
N ALA A 582 -11.50 -37.90 -2.86
CA ALA A 582 -12.79 -37.19 -2.85
C ALA A 582 -12.81 -35.89 -2.03
N GLU A 583 -11.69 -35.59 -1.38
CA GLU A 583 -11.34 -34.29 -0.83
C GLU A 583 -10.02 -33.92 -1.48
N ARG A 584 -10.09 -33.11 -2.53
CA ARG A 584 -8.90 -32.38 -2.97
C ARG A 584 -8.70 -31.27 -1.95
N VAL A 585 -7.99 -31.59 -0.87
CA VAL A 585 -7.20 -30.55 -0.20
C VAL A 585 -6.24 -30.12 -1.32
N VAL A 586 -6.51 -28.98 -1.97
CA VAL A 586 -5.40 -28.21 -2.51
C VAL A 586 -4.51 -28.08 -1.29
N ASP A 587 -3.32 -28.70 -1.29
CA ASP A 587 -2.33 -28.56 -0.21
C ASP A 587 -2.03 -27.06 -0.08
N LEU A 588 -2.92 -26.38 0.65
CA LEU A 588 -2.96 -24.96 0.88
C LEU A 588 -1.88 -24.76 1.93
N TYR A 589 -0.69 -24.45 1.45
CA TYR A 589 0.45 -24.09 2.28
C TYR A 589 0.72 -25.08 3.44
N ASN A 590 0.77 -26.37 3.15
CA ASN A 590 1.95 -27.05 3.64
C ASN A 590 3.09 -26.51 2.78
N ALA A 591 4.04 -25.82 3.39
CA ALA A 591 5.33 -25.55 2.76
C ALA A 591 5.84 -26.89 2.22
N THR A 592 5.59 -27.12 0.94
CA THR A 592 6.10 -28.29 0.26
C THR A 592 7.58 -28.04 0.06
N THR A 593 8.32 -29.14 -0.02
CA THR A 593 9.78 -29.29 0.00
C THR A 593 10.54 -28.45 -1.04
N GLN A 594 9.81 -27.71 -1.88
CA GLN A 594 10.28 -27.06 -3.09
C GLN A 594 10.55 -25.57 -2.94
N ASP A 595 9.92 -24.81 -2.04
CA ASP A 595 10.09 -23.35 -2.02
C ASP A 595 10.32 -22.79 -0.61
N ILE A 596 11.26 -21.83 -0.45
CA ILE A 596 11.48 -21.06 0.79
C ILE A 596 11.44 -19.56 0.48
N ASP A 597 10.55 -18.84 1.17
CA ASP A 597 10.39 -17.39 1.04
C ASP A 597 11.14 -16.62 2.14
N ILE A 598 12.07 -15.75 1.73
CA ILE A 598 12.98 -15.00 2.60
C ILE A 598 12.79 -13.50 2.38
N GLY A 599 12.58 -12.74 3.46
CA GLY A 599 12.56 -11.28 3.45
C GLY A 599 13.74 -10.67 4.22
N PHE A 600 14.37 -9.64 3.68
CA PHE A 600 15.36 -8.81 4.36
C PHE A 600 14.78 -7.42 4.60
N TRP A 601 14.81 -6.92 5.84
CA TRP A 601 14.21 -5.63 6.15
C TRP A 601 15.04 -4.81 7.14
N ASN A 602 15.39 -3.58 6.75
CA ASN A 602 15.79 -2.53 7.68
C ASN A 602 14.57 -1.67 8.01
N ILE A 603 14.16 -1.66 9.29
CA ILE A 603 13.01 -0.89 9.76
C ILE A 603 13.52 0.29 10.58
N GLU A 604 13.33 1.50 10.05
CA GLU A 604 13.89 2.71 10.65
C GLU A 604 13.38 2.91 12.09
N TRP A 605 14.33 3.11 13.00
CA TRP A 605 14.11 3.31 14.44
C TRP A 605 13.48 2.12 15.20
N PHE A 606 13.29 0.96 14.56
CA PHE A 606 12.58 -0.15 15.19
C PHE A 606 13.26 -0.64 16.48
N ALA A 607 14.59 -0.71 16.50
CA ALA A 607 15.34 -1.11 17.69
C ALA A 607 15.00 -0.29 18.96
N ASN A 608 14.64 1.00 18.81
CA ASN A 608 14.44 1.94 19.92
C ASN A 608 13.00 2.43 20.11
N ARG A 609 12.12 2.25 19.11
CA ARG A 609 10.72 2.73 19.08
C ARG A 609 9.75 1.63 18.64
N TYR A 610 10.05 0.38 19.00
CA TYR A 610 9.23 -0.77 18.60
C TYR A 610 7.83 -0.71 19.22
N ASP A 611 7.70 -0.17 20.44
CA ASP A 611 6.44 0.02 21.15
C ASP A 611 5.41 0.83 20.34
N GLU A 612 5.87 1.77 19.51
CA GLU A 612 4.99 2.57 18.65
C GLU A 612 4.59 1.88 17.34
N LYS A 613 5.32 0.85 16.89
CA LYS A 613 5.22 0.28 15.54
C LYS A 613 4.92 -1.23 15.49
N VAL A 614 5.04 -1.95 16.61
CA VAL A 614 5.06 -3.42 16.64
C VAL A 614 3.77 -4.06 16.11
N ASP A 615 2.60 -3.51 16.44
CA ASP A 615 1.32 -4.06 15.98
C ASP A 615 1.15 -3.98 14.46
N GLU A 616 1.64 -2.89 13.86
CA GLU A 616 1.54 -2.64 12.43
C GLU A 616 2.57 -3.48 11.66
N ILE A 617 3.80 -3.57 12.17
CA ILE A 617 4.85 -4.42 11.60
C ILE A 617 4.46 -5.91 11.70
N ALA A 618 3.88 -6.34 12.83
CA ALA A 618 3.37 -7.70 12.99
C ALA A 618 2.32 -8.04 11.93
N THR A 619 1.39 -7.10 11.69
CA THR A 619 0.37 -7.26 10.64
C THR A 619 1.01 -7.41 9.27
N MET A 620 1.99 -6.57 8.94
CA MET A 620 2.73 -6.66 7.67
C MET A 620 3.49 -7.97 7.48
N ILE A 621 4.19 -8.44 8.51
CA ILE A 621 4.94 -9.71 8.44
C ILE A 621 4.00 -10.88 8.18
N VAL A 622 2.83 -10.88 8.83
CA VAL A 622 1.79 -11.88 8.59
C VAL A 622 1.21 -11.72 7.18
N ASP A 623 0.88 -10.51 6.74
CA ASP A 623 0.29 -10.22 5.43
C ASP A 623 1.21 -10.61 4.25
N LEU A 624 2.52 -10.52 4.43
CA LEU A 624 3.49 -10.95 3.40
C LEU A 624 3.70 -12.46 3.37
N GLY A 625 3.35 -13.18 4.45
CA GLY A 625 3.30 -14.64 4.49
C GLY A 625 4.62 -15.32 4.15
N LEU A 626 5.77 -14.71 4.46
CA LEU A 626 7.09 -15.29 4.19
C LEU A 626 7.48 -16.31 5.27
N ASP A 627 8.34 -17.26 4.90
CA ASP A 627 8.83 -18.30 5.82
C ASP A 627 9.88 -17.76 6.79
N LEU A 628 10.73 -16.85 6.31
CA LEU A 628 11.91 -16.36 7.01
C LEU A 628 12.09 -14.85 6.80
N TRP A 629 12.45 -14.16 7.88
CA TRP A 629 12.78 -12.74 7.91
C TRP A 629 14.17 -12.52 8.50
N ALA A 630 15.00 -11.75 7.82
CA ALA A 630 16.26 -11.21 8.29
C ALA A 630 16.09 -9.71 8.58
N LEU A 631 16.04 -9.36 9.86
CA LEU A 631 15.90 -7.99 10.33
C LEU A 631 17.27 -7.35 10.52
N VAL A 632 17.46 -6.22 9.86
CA VAL A 632 18.74 -5.53 9.75
C VAL A 632 18.57 -4.17 10.40
N GLU A 633 18.95 -4.05 11.69
CA GLU A 633 18.68 -2.90 12.59
C GLU A 633 17.50 -3.11 13.57
N THR A 634 17.57 -4.19 14.35
CA THR A 634 16.64 -4.48 15.46
C THR A 634 17.40 -4.51 16.81
N SER A 635 16.70 -4.80 17.91
CA SER A 635 17.27 -5.08 19.23
C SER A 635 16.65 -6.36 19.81
N PRO A 636 17.30 -7.04 20.77
CA PRO A 636 16.72 -8.19 21.47
C PRO A 636 15.27 -7.98 21.97
N PRO A 637 14.94 -6.87 22.68
CA PRO A 637 13.58 -6.63 23.12
C PRO A 637 12.61 -6.35 21.96
N ALA A 638 13.04 -5.64 20.90
CA ALA A 638 12.18 -5.32 19.76
C ALA A 638 11.76 -6.58 18.98
N THR A 639 12.70 -7.48 18.69
CA THR A 639 12.41 -8.74 17.99
C THR A 639 11.52 -9.67 18.83
N ALA A 640 11.77 -9.74 20.15
CA ALA A 640 10.95 -10.53 21.06
C ALA A 640 9.50 -10.02 21.12
N ALA A 641 9.32 -8.70 21.27
CA ALA A 641 8.00 -8.07 21.27
C ALA A 641 7.25 -8.28 19.96
N LEU A 642 7.96 -8.30 18.83
CA LEU A 642 7.39 -8.58 17.51
C LEU A 642 6.87 -10.01 17.41
N ALA A 643 7.69 -11.01 17.78
CA ALA A 643 7.27 -12.40 17.77
C ALA A 643 6.07 -12.66 18.70
N GLU A 644 6.10 -12.11 19.92
CA GLU A 644 5.00 -12.21 20.88
C GLU A 644 3.73 -11.54 20.35
N THR A 645 3.84 -10.39 19.69
CA THR A 645 2.70 -9.68 19.12
C THR A 645 2.09 -10.46 17.94
N ILE A 646 2.91 -11.08 17.10
CA ILE A 646 2.43 -11.92 16.00
C ILE A 646 1.65 -13.13 16.56
N GLU A 647 2.20 -13.82 17.56
CA GLU A 647 1.54 -14.96 18.19
C GLU A 647 0.25 -14.54 18.90
N ARG A 648 0.28 -13.47 19.70
CA ARG A 648 -0.88 -12.96 20.44
C ARG A 648 -2.01 -12.50 19.52
N LYS A 649 -1.70 -11.81 18.42
CA LYS A 649 -2.69 -11.16 17.54
C LYS A 649 -3.22 -12.10 16.45
N PHE A 650 -2.39 -13.05 15.99
CA PHE A 650 -2.68 -13.87 14.82
C PHE A 650 -2.59 -15.38 15.08
N GLY A 651 -2.18 -15.81 16.28
CA GLY A 651 -2.03 -17.23 16.60
C GLY A 651 -0.89 -17.92 15.84
N LEU A 652 0.04 -17.15 15.25
CA LEU A 652 1.16 -17.66 14.47
C LEU A 652 2.45 -17.64 15.30
N PRO A 653 2.93 -18.77 15.83
CA PRO A 653 4.15 -18.78 16.62
C PRO A 653 5.36 -18.56 15.69
N MET A 654 6.17 -17.54 15.96
CA MET A 654 7.41 -17.29 15.21
C MET A 654 8.63 -17.53 16.10
N ARG A 655 9.60 -18.30 15.62
CA ARG A 655 10.91 -18.46 16.29
C ARG A 655 11.86 -17.37 15.85
N TYR A 656 12.79 -16.98 16.72
CA TYR A 656 13.80 -15.98 16.38
C TYR A 656 15.14 -16.25 17.05
N LEU A 657 16.21 -15.74 16.43
CA LEU A 657 17.56 -15.74 16.97
C LEU A 657 18.25 -14.40 16.67
N HIS A 658 19.12 -13.98 17.58
CA HIS A 658 19.87 -12.74 17.48
C HIS A 658 21.32 -13.03 17.09
N SER A 659 21.91 -12.16 16.28
CA SER A 659 23.34 -12.26 15.97
C SER A 659 24.21 -11.99 17.20
N GLU A 660 23.72 -11.14 18.11
CA GLU A 660 24.38 -10.80 19.38
C GLU A 660 23.33 -10.82 20.52
N PRO A 661 22.95 -12.01 21.04
CA PRO A 661 21.85 -12.14 22.00
C PRO A 661 22.12 -11.41 23.33
N ASP A 662 23.40 -11.33 23.73
CA ASP A 662 23.82 -10.65 24.97
C ASP A 662 24.11 -9.15 24.77
N SER A 663 23.75 -8.58 23.61
CA SER A 663 23.97 -7.16 23.35
C SER A 663 23.10 -6.27 24.26
N PRO A 664 23.61 -5.11 24.74
CA PRO A 664 22.78 -4.16 25.48
C PRO A 664 21.57 -3.72 24.65
N GLU A 665 20.43 -3.47 25.30
CA GLU A 665 19.17 -3.10 24.62
C GLU A 665 19.30 -1.89 23.67
N SER A 666 20.19 -0.95 23.99
CA SER A 666 20.47 0.24 23.17
C SER A 666 21.35 -0.03 21.96
N LYS A 667 21.92 -1.24 21.84
CA LYS A 667 22.76 -1.64 20.71
C LYS A 667 21.87 -2.29 19.65
N GLN A 668 21.78 -1.63 18.49
CA GLN A 668 21.19 -2.26 17.31
C GLN A 668 21.98 -3.51 16.93
N THR A 669 21.30 -4.52 16.41
CA THR A 669 21.84 -5.81 15.97
C THR A 669 21.04 -6.33 14.78
N THR A 670 21.44 -7.49 14.28
CA THR A 670 20.72 -8.27 13.26
C THR A 670 20.02 -9.46 13.93
N ALA A 671 18.84 -9.81 13.46
CA ALA A 671 18.09 -10.97 13.93
C ALA A 671 17.44 -11.70 12.76
N VAL A 672 17.14 -12.98 12.98
CA VAL A 672 16.30 -13.78 12.09
C VAL A 672 15.04 -14.18 12.83
N LEU A 673 13.91 -14.16 12.13
CA LEU A 673 12.57 -14.52 12.62
C LEU A 673 11.93 -15.45 11.58
N TRP A 674 11.39 -16.61 11.96
CA TRP A 674 10.88 -17.58 11.00
C TRP A 674 9.68 -18.38 11.52
N ASN A 675 8.93 -18.94 10.57
CA ASN A 675 7.77 -19.78 10.83
C ASN A 675 8.22 -21.24 11.08
N PRO A 676 7.98 -21.81 12.26
CA PRO A 676 8.53 -23.09 12.67
C PRO A 676 7.54 -24.26 12.63
N GLY A 677 6.37 -24.31 11.98
CA GLY A 677 5.98 -23.87 10.66
C GLY A 677 6.53 -24.69 9.50
N THR A 678 7.35 -23.99 8.73
CA THR A 678 7.76 -24.31 7.37
C THR A 678 9.27 -24.53 7.28
N VAL A 679 10.03 -23.92 8.20
CA VAL A 679 11.49 -23.97 8.22
C VAL A 679 11.98 -24.24 9.64
N ASP A 680 12.99 -25.10 9.76
CA ASP A 680 13.79 -25.24 10.98
C ASP A 680 15.05 -24.38 10.87
N GLY A 681 15.38 -23.66 11.93
CA GLY A 681 16.49 -22.71 11.96
C GLY A 681 17.35 -22.87 13.20
N GLU A 682 18.67 -22.74 13.03
CA GLU A 682 19.64 -22.72 14.12
C GLU A 682 20.76 -21.69 13.88
N GLN A 683 21.45 -21.28 14.94
CA GLN A 683 22.64 -20.44 14.86
C GLN A 683 23.88 -21.30 15.03
N LEU A 684 24.84 -21.16 14.12
CA LEU A 684 26.11 -21.87 14.14
C LEU A 684 27.22 -20.94 14.64
N ALA A 685 28.17 -21.51 15.37
CA ALA A 685 29.38 -20.79 15.76
C ALA A 685 30.39 -20.78 14.61
N TRP A 686 30.96 -19.61 14.32
CA TRP A 686 32.10 -19.54 13.42
C TRP A 686 33.33 -20.22 14.05
N PRO A 687 34.11 -21.00 13.28
CA PRO A 687 35.40 -21.49 13.72
C PRO A 687 36.28 -20.34 14.24
N ALA A 688 37.07 -20.57 15.29
CA ALA A 688 37.83 -19.51 15.97
C ALA A 688 38.75 -18.69 15.04
N GLY A 689 39.30 -19.33 13.99
CA GLY A 689 40.09 -18.64 12.97
C GLY A 689 39.27 -17.64 12.15
N ILE A 690 38.03 -18.00 11.81
CA ILE A 690 37.10 -17.17 11.05
C ILE A 690 36.48 -16.10 11.95
N ASP A 691 36.09 -16.44 13.19
CA ASP A 691 35.57 -15.48 14.17
C ASP A 691 36.53 -14.30 14.39
N ALA A 692 37.84 -14.59 14.45
CA ALA A 692 38.88 -13.56 14.57
C ALA A 692 38.87 -12.56 13.41
N LEU A 693 38.47 -12.97 12.20
CA LEU A 693 38.37 -12.08 11.04
C LEU A 693 37.28 -11.02 11.23
N PHE A 694 36.14 -11.39 11.79
CA PHE A 694 35.01 -10.47 12.01
C PHE A 694 35.28 -9.44 13.11
N ARG A 695 36.31 -9.67 13.94
CA ARG A 695 36.75 -8.76 15.00
C ARG A 695 37.81 -7.75 14.54
N LEU A 696 38.33 -7.88 13.31
CA LEU A 696 39.35 -6.99 12.76
C LEU A 696 38.87 -5.53 12.64
N ARG A 697 39.82 -4.62 12.77
CA ARG A 697 39.63 -3.17 12.65
C ARG A 697 40.32 -2.64 11.40
N SER A 698 39.81 -1.54 10.84
CA SER A 698 40.39 -0.92 9.64
C SER A 698 41.88 -0.58 9.82
N GLY A 699 42.28 -0.18 11.03
CA GLY A 699 43.66 0.14 11.39
C GLY A 699 44.61 -1.06 11.51
N ASP A 700 44.15 -2.30 11.33
CA ASP A 700 45.01 -3.48 11.30
C ASP A 700 45.67 -3.67 9.92
N PHE A 701 45.09 -3.07 8.89
CA PHE A 701 45.54 -3.18 7.50
C PHE A 701 46.55 -2.10 7.08
N GLU A 702 46.57 -0.91 7.71
CA GLU A 702 47.30 0.27 7.21
C GLU A 702 48.70 0.46 7.85
N ALA A 703 49.71 -0.27 7.36
CA ALA A 703 51.13 0.09 7.56
C ALA A 703 51.77 0.78 6.32
N GLU A 704 50.98 1.14 5.30
CA GLU A 704 51.51 1.56 3.99
C GLU A 704 50.92 2.87 3.42
N SER A 705 50.19 3.68 4.20
CA SER A 705 49.60 4.95 3.71
C SER A 705 49.87 6.12 4.66
N GLN A 706 50.30 7.27 4.11
CA GLN A 706 50.70 8.50 4.83
C GLN A 706 49.53 9.37 5.33
N VAL A 707 48.27 8.95 5.16
CA VAL A 707 47.11 9.67 5.68
C VAL A 707 46.37 8.74 6.62
N ALA A 708 46.38 9.05 7.91
CA ALA A 708 45.73 8.25 8.97
C ALA A 708 44.34 8.81 9.28
N PRO A 709 43.25 8.13 8.91
CA PRO A 709 41.93 8.43 9.42
C PRO A 709 41.63 7.58 10.68
N LYS A 710 40.51 7.82 11.39
CA LYS A 710 40.26 7.27 12.73
C LYS A 710 39.95 5.75 12.67
N PRO A 711 40.72 4.88 13.36
CA PRO A 711 40.49 3.43 13.34
C PRO A 711 39.10 3.04 13.87
N GLY A 712 38.44 2.08 13.22
CA GLY A 712 37.12 1.56 13.62
C GLY A 712 36.94 0.08 13.30
N LYS A 713 35.88 -0.55 13.84
CA LYS A 713 35.53 -1.94 13.52
C LYS A 713 35.15 -2.06 12.04
N ILE A 714 35.52 -3.19 11.41
CA ILE A 714 35.06 -3.50 10.05
C ILE A 714 33.59 -3.91 10.07
N PHE A 715 33.22 -4.76 11.05
CA PHE A 715 31.85 -5.15 11.33
C PHE A 715 31.40 -4.50 12.65
N ASP A 716 30.55 -3.48 12.56
CA ASP A 716 29.93 -2.84 13.74
C ASP A 716 28.85 -3.72 14.39
N ARG A 717 28.28 -4.64 13.60
CA ARG A 717 27.33 -5.69 13.99
C ARG A 717 27.94 -7.02 13.61
N TYR A 718 27.92 -7.98 14.53
CA TYR A 718 28.54 -9.27 14.27
C TYR A 718 27.79 -10.04 13.16
N PRO A 719 28.48 -10.53 12.11
CA PRO A 719 27.85 -11.29 11.05
C PRO A 719 27.64 -12.75 11.50
N ALA A 720 26.56 -13.01 12.23
CA ALA A 720 26.27 -14.37 12.71
C ALA A 720 25.88 -15.31 11.56
N LEU A 721 26.23 -16.58 11.72
CA LEU A 721 25.87 -17.66 10.80
C LEU A 721 24.60 -18.35 11.28
N PHE A 722 23.60 -18.40 10.43
CA PHE A 722 22.38 -19.16 10.65
C PHE A 722 22.24 -20.24 9.59
N ARG A 723 21.71 -21.40 9.98
CA ARG A 723 21.38 -22.49 9.07
C ARG A 723 19.89 -22.72 9.08
N PHE A 724 19.31 -22.85 7.89
CA PHE A 724 17.89 -23.06 7.71
C PHE A 724 17.63 -24.26 6.80
N ARG A 725 16.68 -25.09 7.22
CA ARG A 725 16.23 -26.26 6.47
C ARG A 725 14.72 -26.20 6.28
N ALA A 726 14.26 -26.24 5.04
CA ALA A 726 12.85 -26.45 4.74
C ALA A 726 12.40 -27.79 5.32
N ARG A 727 11.23 -27.79 5.95
CA ARG A 727 10.64 -29.06 6.39
C ARG A 727 10.04 -29.80 5.21
N SER A 728 10.36 -31.08 5.16
CA SER A 728 9.95 -31.99 4.10
C SER A 728 9.57 -33.33 4.69
N ASP A 729 8.39 -33.82 4.33
CA ASP A 729 7.92 -35.17 4.67
C ASP A 729 8.77 -36.27 4.01
N ALA A 730 9.52 -35.94 2.95
CA ALA A 730 10.37 -36.84 2.17
C ALA A 730 11.87 -36.76 2.54
N GLY A 731 12.27 -35.82 3.41
CA GLY A 731 13.66 -35.65 3.86
C GLY A 731 14.61 -34.90 2.89
N ASP A 732 14.08 -34.38 1.78
CA ASP A 732 14.78 -33.71 0.67
C ASP A 732 14.73 -32.18 0.69
N GLY A 733 14.32 -31.58 1.82
CA GLY A 733 14.18 -30.13 1.95
C GLY A 733 15.48 -29.34 1.70
N VAL A 734 15.34 -28.16 1.09
CA VAL A 734 16.46 -27.23 0.84
C VAL A 734 17.12 -26.82 2.14
N ASP A 735 18.44 -26.95 2.21
CA ASP A 735 19.29 -26.51 3.31
C ASP A 735 20.21 -25.40 2.82
N PHE A 736 20.25 -24.29 3.56
CA PHE A 736 21.08 -23.13 3.21
C PHE A 736 21.58 -22.39 4.45
N ASN A 737 22.73 -21.75 4.29
CA ASN A 737 23.35 -20.86 5.25
C ASN A 737 22.94 -19.41 4.96
N LEU A 738 22.50 -18.69 5.99
CA LEU A 738 22.11 -17.29 5.94
C LEU A 738 23.03 -16.45 6.83
N VAL A 739 23.56 -15.36 6.28
CA VAL A 739 24.34 -14.35 7.04
C VAL A 739 23.69 -12.97 6.83
N PRO A 740 22.87 -12.50 7.80
CA PRO A 740 22.35 -11.13 7.81
C PRO A 740 23.46 -10.11 8.03
N LEU A 741 23.49 -9.03 7.25
CA LEU A 741 24.58 -8.05 7.25
C LEU A 741 24.08 -6.61 7.39
N HIS A 742 24.82 -5.80 8.15
CA HIS A 742 24.64 -4.35 8.23
C HIS A 742 25.99 -3.64 8.22
N LEU A 743 26.31 -2.96 7.11
CA LEU A 743 27.54 -2.19 6.91
C LEU A 743 27.17 -0.70 6.83
N LYS A 744 27.64 0.13 7.78
CA LYS A 744 27.30 1.56 7.84
C LYS A 744 27.93 2.40 6.70
N ALA A 745 27.19 3.40 6.21
CA ALA A 745 27.75 4.54 5.49
C ALA A 745 28.61 5.40 6.44
N MET A 746 29.94 5.35 6.33
CA MET A 746 30.86 6.23 7.07
C MET A 746 31.77 6.97 6.09
N ALA A 747 32.47 8.02 6.54
CA ALA A 747 33.41 8.81 5.71
C ALA A 747 34.56 7.99 5.07
N GLU A 748 34.86 6.79 5.60
CA GLU A 748 35.79 5.78 5.05
C GLU A 748 35.07 4.60 4.38
N GLY A 749 33.76 4.73 4.11
CA GLY A 749 32.81 3.62 3.95
C GLY A 749 33.21 2.60 2.89
N TRP A 750 33.74 3.05 1.75
CA TRP A 750 34.11 2.18 0.64
C TRP A 750 35.27 1.23 0.99
N LYS A 751 36.30 1.72 1.72
CA LYS A 751 37.43 0.89 2.15
C LYS A 751 36.99 -0.22 3.10
N ARG A 752 36.15 0.12 4.09
CA ARG A 752 35.67 -0.85 5.10
C ARG A 752 34.72 -1.86 4.48
N ARG A 753 33.84 -1.46 3.58
CA ARG A 753 32.97 -2.39 2.82
C ARG A 753 33.77 -3.32 1.93
N ARG A 754 34.81 -2.81 1.27
CA ARG A 754 35.73 -3.65 0.51
C ARG A 754 36.46 -4.65 1.39
N MET A 755 36.94 -4.25 2.57
CA MET A 755 37.52 -5.18 3.55
C MET A 755 36.49 -6.19 4.08
N ALA A 756 35.25 -5.76 4.34
CA ALA A 756 34.18 -6.65 4.78
C ALA A 756 33.84 -7.69 3.72
N SER A 757 33.70 -7.27 2.45
CA SER A 757 33.50 -8.16 1.30
C SER A 757 34.64 -9.18 1.17
N GLN A 758 35.89 -8.75 1.39
CA GLN A 758 37.07 -9.62 1.39
C GLN A 758 37.02 -10.67 2.52
N ILE A 759 36.69 -10.24 3.74
CA ILE A 759 36.60 -11.11 4.90
C ILE A 759 35.46 -12.13 4.73
N LEU A 760 34.29 -11.70 4.22
CA LEU A 760 33.14 -12.59 3.97
C LEU A 760 33.45 -13.65 2.91
N ALA A 761 34.04 -13.25 1.78
CA ALA A 761 34.44 -14.19 0.73
C ALA A 761 35.43 -15.24 1.26
N ARG A 762 36.38 -14.82 2.11
CA ARG A 762 37.33 -15.73 2.76
C ARG A 762 36.67 -16.64 3.80
N ALA A 763 35.76 -16.11 4.61
CA ALA A 763 35.06 -16.89 5.62
C ALA A 763 34.23 -18.02 4.97
N VAL A 764 33.46 -17.71 3.93
CA VAL A 764 32.65 -18.72 3.24
C VAL A 764 33.52 -19.76 2.52
N LYS A 765 34.61 -19.33 1.87
CA LYS A 765 35.63 -20.23 1.32
C LYS A 765 36.08 -21.26 2.34
N GLU A 766 36.52 -20.76 3.50
CA GLU A 766 37.14 -21.60 4.51
C GLU A 766 36.12 -22.57 5.12
N MET A 767 34.88 -22.14 5.26
CA MET A 767 33.76 -23.01 5.63
C MET A 767 33.55 -24.14 4.62
N ILE A 768 33.50 -23.83 3.33
CA ILE A 768 33.32 -24.83 2.25
C ILE A 768 34.51 -25.79 2.19
N GLU A 769 35.75 -25.28 2.17
CA GLU A 769 36.95 -26.10 1.95
C GLU A 769 37.38 -26.92 3.17
N ARG A 770 37.06 -26.46 4.39
CA ARG A 770 37.65 -27.03 5.63
C ARG A 770 36.63 -27.44 6.68
N HIS A 771 35.37 -27.07 6.53
CA HIS A 771 34.32 -27.30 7.52
C HIS A 771 33.05 -27.93 6.93
N ASP A 772 33.13 -28.54 5.75
CA ASP A 772 32.05 -29.33 5.13
C ASP A 772 30.72 -28.55 4.97
N ALA A 773 30.85 -27.26 4.67
CA ALA A 773 29.72 -26.35 4.51
C ALA A 773 29.37 -26.12 3.03
N ASP A 774 29.12 -27.22 2.31
CA ASP A 774 28.82 -27.27 0.86
C ASP A 774 27.41 -26.78 0.48
N GLN A 775 26.61 -26.41 1.47
CA GLN A 775 25.25 -25.91 1.30
C GLN A 775 25.23 -24.56 0.58
N ASP A 776 24.05 -24.15 0.14
CA ASP A 776 23.86 -22.83 -0.48
C ASP A 776 24.05 -21.71 0.54
N TRP A 777 24.56 -20.55 0.08
CA TRP A 777 24.84 -19.40 0.93
C TRP A 777 24.07 -18.18 0.45
N VAL A 778 23.36 -17.55 1.39
CA VAL A 778 22.66 -16.29 1.21
C VAL A 778 23.30 -15.24 2.13
N LEU A 779 23.95 -14.23 1.56
CA LEU A 779 24.50 -13.10 2.31
C LEU A 779 23.66 -11.87 1.98
N GLY A 780 22.94 -11.28 2.94
CA GLY A 780 21.98 -10.24 2.61
C GLY A 780 21.76 -9.23 3.73
N GLY A 781 21.42 -8.00 3.35
CA GLY A 781 21.10 -6.95 4.30
C GLY A 781 21.47 -5.55 3.80
N ASP A 782 21.77 -4.66 4.74
CA ASP A 782 22.08 -3.26 4.45
C ASP A 782 23.58 -3.10 4.22
N PHE A 783 23.98 -2.84 2.97
CA PHE A 783 25.37 -2.68 2.60
C PHE A 783 25.79 -1.22 2.40
N ASN A 784 24.84 -0.27 2.36
CA ASN A 784 25.06 1.17 2.16
C ASN A 784 26.03 1.53 0.99
N ALA A 785 25.91 0.88 -0.16
CA ALA A 785 26.69 1.19 -1.37
C ALA A 785 26.07 0.62 -2.64
N GLU A 786 26.28 1.28 -3.78
CA GLU A 786 25.90 0.75 -5.10
C GLU A 786 26.83 -0.38 -5.55
N LEU A 787 26.33 -1.37 -6.30
CA LEU A 787 27.18 -2.43 -6.88
C LEU A 787 28.32 -1.85 -7.73
N ALA A 788 28.03 -0.81 -8.51
CA ALA A 788 28.97 -0.17 -9.42
C ALA A 788 30.17 0.50 -8.72
N SER A 789 30.14 0.64 -7.38
CA SER A 789 31.24 1.19 -6.60
C SER A 789 32.51 0.34 -6.62
N GLY A 790 32.41 -0.96 -6.96
CA GLY A 790 33.52 -1.92 -6.85
C GLY A 790 33.82 -2.35 -5.42
N ASP A 791 33.03 -1.92 -4.43
CA ASP A 791 33.19 -2.29 -3.02
C ASP A 791 33.00 -3.81 -2.81
N PHE A 792 32.25 -4.47 -3.69
CA PHE A 792 31.91 -5.89 -3.60
C PHE A 792 32.62 -6.78 -4.62
N ASP A 793 33.59 -6.25 -5.37
CA ASP A 793 34.45 -7.01 -6.28
C ASP A 793 35.00 -8.32 -5.68
N PRO A 794 35.42 -8.38 -4.39
CA PRO A 794 35.91 -9.62 -3.79
C PRO A 794 34.86 -10.74 -3.76
N LEU A 795 33.61 -10.44 -3.43
CA LEU A 795 32.51 -11.42 -3.45
C LEU A 795 32.19 -11.84 -4.89
N ILE A 796 32.11 -10.89 -5.81
CA ILE A 796 31.84 -11.15 -7.24
C ILE A 796 32.95 -12.02 -7.86
N LYS A 797 34.22 -11.76 -7.52
CA LYS A 797 35.36 -12.59 -7.96
C LYS A 797 35.37 -13.98 -7.35
N ALA A 798 34.77 -14.14 -6.17
CA ALA A 798 34.51 -15.44 -5.54
C ALA A 798 33.24 -16.11 -6.08
N ASP A 799 32.72 -15.62 -7.22
CA ASP A 799 31.57 -16.13 -7.97
C ASP A 799 30.22 -16.03 -7.23
N PHE A 800 30.14 -15.19 -6.19
CA PHE A 800 28.84 -14.81 -5.63
C PHE A 800 28.05 -13.98 -6.62
N LYS A 801 26.81 -14.38 -6.85
CA LYS A 801 25.90 -13.67 -7.76
C LYS A 801 25.13 -12.61 -6.97
N PRO A 802 25.35 -11.31 -7.21
CA PRO A 802 24.58 -10.27 -6.54
C PRO A 802 23.19 -10.18 -7.15
N LEU A 803 22.15 -10.35 -6.33
CA LEU A 803 20.82 -9.84 -6.60
C LEU A 803 20.81 -8.37 -6.23
N SER A 804 20.73 -7.51 -7.26
CA SER A 804 20.76 -6.06 -7.08
C SER A 804 19.70 -5.35 -7.91
N ALA A 805 19.47 -4.09 -7.56
CA ALA A 805 18.59 -3.18 -8.30
C ALA A 805 18.94 -3.06 -9.80
N GLN A 806 20.20 -3.25 -10.22
CA GLN A 806 20.58 -3.12 -11.63
C GLN A 806 20.09 -4.28 -12.52
N ASP A 807 19.75 -5.44 -11.94
CA ASP A 807 19.15 -6.56 -12.67
C ASP A 807 17.68 -6.27 -13.10
N GLU A 808 17.09 -5.15 -12.63
CA GLU A 808 15.80 -4.60 -13.06
C GLU A 808 15.79 -4.28 -14.56
N ALA A 809 16.90 -3.76 -15.11
CA ALA A 809 17.00 -3.40 -16.52
C ALA A 809 16.96 -4.62 -17.46
N ALA A 810 17.24 -5.82 -16.94
CA ALA A 810 17.23 -7.07 -17.68
C ALA A 810 15.97 -7.92 -17.42
N GLY A 811 15.03 -7.45 -16.59
CA GLY A 811 13.77 -8.12 -16.31
C GLY A 811 13.91 -9.43 -15.51
N ALA A 812 14.99 -9.58 -14.75
CA ALA A 812 15.37 -10.84 -14.11
C ALA A 812 14.87 -10.98 -12.66
N VAL A 813 14.55 -9.92 -11.91
CA VAL A 813 14.18 -10.07 -10.48
C VAL A 813 13.01 -9.17 -10.13
N SER A 814 12.01 -9.71 -9.42
CA SER A 814 10.91 -8.93 -8.84
C SER A 814 11.39 -8.21 -7.58
N TYR A 815 11.64 -6.92 -7.72
CA TYR A 815 12.19 -6.07 -6.66
C TYR A 815 11.15 -5.09 -6.09
N LEU A 816 11.11 -4.92 -4.78
CA LEU A 816 10.42 -3.82 -4.09
C LEU A 816 11.42 -2.74 -3.61
N LYS A 817 12.30 -2.19 -4.46
CA LYS A 817 13.04 -0.97 -4.08
C LYS A 817 12.31 0.28 -4.50
N SER A 818 12.00 1.08 -3.48
CA SER A 818 12.04 2.53 -3.61
C SER A 818 13.51 2.95 -3.78
N PRO A 819 13.89 3.92 -4.63
CA PRO A 819 15.27 4.45 -4.76
C PRO A 819 16.00 4.81 -3.44
N HIS A 820 15.30 4.74 -2.31
CA HIS A 820 15.72 5.04 -0.95
C HIS A 820 15.77 3.81 0.00
N SER A 821 15.65 2.56 -0.47
CA SER A 821 15.81 1.39 0.42
C SER A 821 17.27 1.17 0.80
N LEU A 822 17.54 0.99 2.11
CA LEU A 822 18.86 0.71 2.67
C LEU A 822 19.34 -0.73 2.42
N ILE A 823 18.43 -1.68 2.18
CA ILE A 823 18.81 -3.04 1.80
C ILE A 823 19.24 -3.01 0.32
N ASP A 824 20.55 -2.97 0.12
CA ASP A 824 21.12 -2.70 -1.20
C ASP A 824 21.36 -3.97 -2.03
N HIS A 825 21.77 -5.09 -1.41
CA HIS A 825 22.18 -6.32 -2.11
C HIS A 825 21.84 -7.59 -1.34
N VAL A 826 21.60 -8.67 -2.07
CA VAL A 826 21.65 -10.05 -1.56
C VAL A 826 22.61 -10.84 -2.46
N PHE A 827 23.62 -11.50 -1.90
CA PHE A 827 24.60 -12.30 -2.63
C PHE A 827 24.30 -13.79 -2.45
N LEU A 828 24.19 -14.52 -3.56
CA LEU A 828 23.93 -15.96 -3.58
C LEU A 828 25.19 -16.74 -3.96
N SER A 829 25.36 -17.93 -3.38
CA SER A 829 26.45 -18.86 -3.73
C SER A 829 26.43 -19.28 -5.21
N PRO A 830 27.58 -19.73 -5.75
CA PRO A 830 27.69 -20.23 -7.12
C PRO A 830 26.75 -21.39 -7.46
N ASN A 831 26.51 -22.27 -6.48
CA ASN A 831 25.73 -23.50 -6.62
C ASN A 831 24.24 -23.21 -6.83
N MET A 832 23.81 -21.96 -6.56
CA MET A 832 22.48 -21.47 -6.87
C MET A 832 22.42 -20.95 -8.31
N SER A 833 21.46 -21.50 -9.06
CA SER A 833 21.18 -21.07 -10.43
C SER A 833 19.90 -20.23 -10.48
N ARG A 834 19.94 -19.15 -11.26
CA ARG A 834 18.75 -18.32 -11.49
C ARG A 834 17.88 -18.97 -12.57
N LEU A 835 16.61 -19.24 -12.26
CA LEU A 835 15.63 -19.76 -13.22
C LEU A 835 14.83 -18.59 -13.79
N TYR A 836 15.09 -18.16 -15.04
CA TYR A 836 14.28 -17.15 -15.72
C TYR A 836 13.79 -17.58 -17.10
N GLY A 837 12.53 -17.25 -17.40
CA GLY A 837 11.93 -17.28 -18.73
C GLY A 837 11.32 -15.91 -19.09
N PRO A 838 11.27 -15.52 -20.37
CA PRO A 838 10.89 -14.17 -20.85
C PRO A 838 9.40 -13.81 -20.68
N GLN A 839 8.58 -14.68 -20.09
CA GLN A 839 7.15 -14.44 -19.82
C GLN A 839 6.74 -14.71 -18.36
N ASP A 840 7.65 -15.21 -17.53
CA ASP A 840 7.40 -15.49 -16.12
C ASP A 840 7.86 -14.31 -15.27
N PHE A 841 7.27 -13.15 -15.55
CA PHE A 841 7.34 -12.03 -14.63
C PHE A 841 6.44 -12.40 -13.46
N PHE A 842 7.02 -12.72 -12.30
CA PHE A 842 6.25 -12.71 -11.06
C PHE A 842 5.66 -11.31 -10.97
N ILE A 843 4.35 -11.22 -11.18
CA ILE A 843 3.56 -10.01 -10.98
C ILE A 843 3.77 -9.66 -9.52
N LEU A 844 4.77 -8.80 -9.24
CA LEU A 844 4.67 -7.87 -8.14
C LEU A 844 3.27 -7.32 -8.27
N ALA A 845 2.43 -7.55 -7.26
CA ALA A 845 1.25 -6.75 -7.09
C ALA A 845 1.75 -5.29 -7.04
N ARG A 846 1.84 -4.64 -8.22
CA ARG A 846 1.99 -3.20 -8.42
C ARG A 846 0.71 -2.49 -7.95
N GLU A 847 -0.06 -3.15 -7.11
CA GLU A 847 -1.17 -2.58 -6.41
C GLU A 847 -0.64 -1.48 -5.53
N LYS A 848 -1.11 -0.28 -5.88
CA LYS A 848 -0.78 0.98 -5.23
C LYS A 848 -1.16 0.98 -3.73
N SER A 849 -1.91 -0.01 -3.24
CA SER A 849 -2.39 -0.12 -1.85
C SER A 849 -1.30 -0.51 -0.86
N GLN A 850 -0.52 -1.58 -1.11
CA GLN A 850 0.51 -2.04 -0.17
C GLN A 850 1.76 -1.15 -0.17
N VAL A 851 2.09 -0.57 -1.32
CA VAL A 851 3.23 0.36 -1.47
C VAL A 851 3.04 1.64 -0.66
N ASP A 852 1.79 2.09 -0.46
CA ASP A 852 1.48 3.25 0.38
C ASP A 852 1.31 2.88 1.87
N TYR A 853 0.98 1.62 2.18
CA TYR A 853 0.96 1.10 3.57
C TYR A 853 2.39 0.91 4.14
N LEU A 854 3.33 0.32 3.39
CA LEU A 854 4.74 0.18 3.82
C LEU A 854 5.42 1.52 4.14
N LYS A 855 5.09 2.58 3.37
CA LYS A 855 5.61 3.95 3.57
C LYS A 855 5.16 4.61 4.88
N ARG A 856 4.13 4.07 5.57
CA ARG A 856 3.72 4.60 6.88
C ARG A 856 4.75 4.28 7.98
N PHE A 857 5.53 3.21 7.82
CA PHE A 857 6.34 2.64 8.91
C PHE A 857 7.84 2.78 8.68
N SER A 858 8.28 2.69 7.42
CA SER A 858 9.67 2.83 7.02
C SER A 858 9.76 3.36 5.59
N ASP A 859 10.67 4.29 5.35
CA ASP A 859 11.05 4.69 3.98
C ASP A 859 11.86 3.58 3.27
N HIS A 860 12.28 2.55 4.02
CA HIS A 860 13.00 1.38 3.54
C HIS A 860 12.05 0.19 3.37
N ARG A 861 12.00 -0.32 2.14
CA ARG A 861 11.17 -1.47 1.78
C ARG A 861 11.97 -2.76 1.88
N PRO A 862 11.34 -3.87 2.27
CA PRO A 862 12.03 -5.14 2.37
C PRO A 862 12.43 -5.67 0.99
N VAL A 863 13.51 -6.44 0.95
CA VAL A 863 13.95 -7.21 -0.23
C VAL A 863 13.52 -8.65 -0.03
N LEU A 864 12.74 -9.17 -0.98
CA LEU A 864 12.11 -10.48 -0.87
C LEU A 864 12.73 -11.44 -1.90
N LEU A 865 12.90 -12.71 -1.52
CA LEU A 865 13.51 -13.76 -2.31
C LEU A 865 12.77 -15.09 -2.13
N ARG A 866 12.50 -15.83 -3.21
CA ARG A 866 12.05 -17.23 -3.16
C ARG A 866 13.17 -18.15 -3.62
N LEU A 867 13.48 -19.18 -2.84
CA LEU A 867 14.43 -20.25 -3.18
C LEU A 867 13.66 -21.49 -3.62
N SER A 868 13.88 -21.97 -4.85
CA SER A 868 13.15 -23.12 -5.41
C SER A 868 14.04 -24.36 -5.62
N ALA A 869 13.71 -25.48 -4.99
CA ALA A 869 14.27 -26.81 -5.17
C ALA A 869 13.70 -27.46 -6.44
N ARG A 870 14.40 -27.30 -7.58
CA ARG A 870 14.10 -28.06 -8.80
C ARG A 870 15.07 -29.22 -9.05
N SER A 871 16.32 -29.10 -8.60
CA SER A 871 17.36 -30.15 -8.56
C SER A 871 18.57 -29.62 -7.80
N ALA A 872 19.34 -30.47 -7.09
CA ALA A 872 20.63 -30.07 -6.54
C ALA A 872 21.58 -29.69 -7.69
N GLY A 873 22.06 -28.45 -7.70
CA GLY A 873 23.12 -28.03 -8.61
C GLY A 873 24.42 -28.77 -8.30
N THR A 874 25.23 -29.06 -9.31
CA THR A 874 26.61 -29.52 -9.09
C THR A 874 27.46 -28.32 -8.71
N ALA A 875 28.21 -28.43 -7.60
CA ALA A 875 29.20 -27.42 -7.24
C ALA A 875 30.18 -27.23 -8.42
N PRO A 876 30.57 -25.99 -8.76
CA PRO A 876 31.51 -25.76 -9.85
C PRO A 876 32.82 -26.53 -9.59
N GLU A 877 33.34 -27.21 -10.63
CA GLU A 877 34.56 -28.05 -10.55
C GLU A 877 35.81 -27.29 -10.04
N GLN A 878 35.79 -25.95 -10.11
CA GLN A 878 36.84 -25.07 -9.56
C GLN A 878 36.24 -23.80 -8.97
N TRP A 879 36.29 -23.68 -7.65
CA TRP A 879 36.02 -22.44 -6.94
C TRP A 879 37.24 -21.50 -7.07
N ILE A 880 37.08 -20.37 -7.75
CA ILE A 880 38.16 -19.38 -7.93
C ILE A 880 38.19 -18.50 -6.69
N GLY A 881 39.14 -18.80 -5.80
CA GLY A 881 39.29 -18.02 -4.59
C GLY A 881 39.73 -16.58 -4.79
N PRO A 882 39.56 -15.74 -3.75
CA PRO A 882 40.08 -14.40 -3.80
C PRO A 882 41.60 -14.42 -4.05
N ASP A 883 42.07 -13.36 -4.70
CA ASP A 883 43.46 -13.13 -5.09
C ASP A 883 44.46 -13.51 -3.97
N ARG A 884 45.56 -14.20 -4.30
CA ARG A 884 46.62 -14.60 -3.35
C ARG A 884 47.20 -13.40 -2.59
N ALA A 885 47.28 -12.24 -3.23
CA ALA A 885 47.72 -11.00 -2.60
C ALA A 885 46.75 -10.51 -1.49
N LEU A 886 45.49 -10.96 -1.52
CA LEU A 886 44.49 -10.63 -0.50
C LEU A 886 44.68 -11.45 0.78
N ASP A 887 44.83 -12.77 0.63
CA ASP A 887 45.03 -13.68 1.76
C ASP A 887 46.27 -13.25 2.59
N GLU A 888 47.34 -12.84 1.91
CA GLU A 888 48.57 -12.34 2.56
C GLU A 888 48.35 -11.07 3.39
N ARG A 889 47.45 -10.16 2.94
CA ARG A 889 47.11 -8.92 3.66
C ARG A 889 46.24 -9.20 4.88
N ILE A 890 45.28 -10.13 4.78
CA ILE A 890 44.44 -10.56 5.90
C ILE A 890 45.31 -11.24 6.97
N ASP A 891 46.22 -12.14 6.56
CA ASP A 891 47.15 -12.80 7.47
C ASP A 891 48.08 -11.80 8.18
N ALA A 892 48.52 -10.76 7.48
CA ALA A 892 49.32 -9.69 8.07
C ALA A 892 48.51 -8.89 9.10
N ALA A 893 47.24 -8.58 8.83
CA ALA A 893 46.34 -7.89 9.75
C ALA A 893 46.09 -8.73 11.02
N LEU A 894 45.82 -10.04 10.87
CA LEU A 894 45.66 -10.98 11.99
C LEU A 894 46.90 -11.05 12.89
N ARG A 895 48.11 -11.11 12.29
CA ARG A 895 49.36 -11.09 13.06
C ARG A 895 49.52 -9.81 13.88
N ARG A 896 49.14 -8.66 13.32
CA ARG A 896 49.19 -7.36 14.01
C ARG A 896 48.17 -7.25 15.13
N ALA A 897 46.93 -7.71 14.89
CA ALA A 897 45.88 -7.70 15.90
C ALA A 897 46.29 -8.52 17.13
N ARG A 898 46.82 -9.74 16.92
CA ARG A 898 47.38 -10.59 17.99
C ARG A 898 48.55 -9.93 18.73
N GLY A 899 49.39 -9.19 18.01
CA GLY A 899 50.51 -8.45 18.60
C GLY A 899 50.08 -7.27 19.49
N ARG A 900 48.90 -6.68 19.26
CA ARG A 900 48.32 -5.63 20.14
C ARG A 900 47.67 -6.21 21.38
N GLU A 901 46.94 -7.32 21.25
CA GLU A 901 46.33 -8.00 22.42
C GLU A 901 47.39 -8.51 23.42
N GLY A 902 48.59 -8.86 22.96
CA GLY A 902 49.72 -9.22 23.83
C GLY A 902 50.50 -8.03 24.43
N ALA A 903 50.18 -6.79 24.05
CA ALA A 903 50.79 -5.57 24.59
C ALA A 903 49.87 -4.81 25.57
N ASP A 904 48.55 -5.09 25.51
CA ASP A 904 47.52 -4.56 26.42
C ASP A 904 47.18 -5.53 27.59
N ALA A 905 47.80 -6.72 27.63
CA ALA A 905 47.75 -7.70 28.73
C ALA A 905 49.07 -7.72 29.49
#